data_AF-A0A8G1U168-F1
#
_entry.id   AF-A0A8G1U168-F1
#
_cell.length_a   1.000
_cell.length_b   1.000
_cell.length_c   1.000
_cell.angle_alpha   90.00
_cell.angle_beta   90.00
_cell.angle_gamma   90.00
#
_symmetry.space_group_name_H-M   'P 1'
#
loop_
_entity.id
_entity.type
_entity.pdbx_description
1 polymer ?
#
loop_
_entity_poly.entity_id
_entity_poly.type
_entity_poly.pdbx_seq_one_letter_code
_entity_poly.pdbx_strand_id
1 'polypeptide(L)'
;MSKATPLIQAVERHCGLADGALSALGYDSVQAIVAVHEHTFVHENTSALGSGDVARNVYRFALAAQKRLLRLYKAFRAGNAAAVKEDGLHYPYSDNPIGNSPAWVEQFPLATLPAAPGDIACDDSPAAYLATLYWWAEYLETYPVGNTAERVLLKARRPDLAKLQINDASVNQIVPKLQLINETLSNFISVNVAELSDIINGAPTTVDQDTLLSRINYPGPAVPYHGPYDKVVSSLTARSTTLSQIVLASGNGMPAFVAQQQAPTTQSLPALLYDTGLDPARLQLALTSYETSGWIDSSGAESEDRVVFFSSNFGMSGPMQYSFPAPEEDLSNVGTLANQTSQSIESILTLFCDSGCNDGNAKSLGSTTVTVTPNVDGSVQGYTAGPKNYGAVIVNAGNSAPVTTAPVEDDAELATKMGMKLVQNVGGSFPPPPSDKCFTQFNQMYRLSHWMRLAPDQLDTLLYAAMQAGGTTTKMEIDTNCMRVLGFYRRWAESYQVSAEDIAAILWQVSPYAVLDAIPQFDRIFNAVPGQQPIKIGGPSSAFDYTAAAYAGLVQSLCAALKITEADFLRLAATVQAAQKLTSNHVTRSLPCLSALYRLTRVASALRLSVSDMFDLLDRMPDGDALTSQLAGVQPKLSLLATTAPLIPTTRDVLDQLDALAALREFVRGHGLTPGAAAALIAPSAANGFPVPASTAAHLAVVTNATRLIPGSLFDMNILPSLGLPVQDTSSPPVKVDWASVVANSKIVGDPSTPQSGLIAIETEADRESAIQKALPTGCNLTSTDYQPLLDSLSAAQQRQYGVTDGVLGEALGLPTDTLHMLMQAFESNGSYTFLSGCQTFLTAHASPEPADLKGSALMTQFNTLAHQAMLVRHCALTPASLQALTNPSWFNLDSTAGDWWMLTLKSLYALDCYEAWKKRAGSEDDVTQYLQMANQEHAVAADAKSELARQLGISSDEMQGWINWVTGDATGATIVTKTTQVGSILALMAVAEQTGLTLKQMLALAALPTTQAQWATSATSDAALIQWQYAAAGAMATLNYVPESAAAAQ
;
A
#
# COMPACT_ATOMS: atom_id res chain seq x y z
N MET A 1 62.89 -39.68 -46.68
CA MET A 1 63.93 -38.67 -46.41
C MET A 1 63.27 -37.30 -46.43
N SER A 2 62.68 -36.89 -45.31
CA SER A 2 62.30 -35.49 -45.10
C SER A 2 63.61 -34.70 -45.04
N LYS A 3 63.78 -33.75 -45.96
CA LYS A 3 64.95 -32.87 -45.92
C LYS A 3 64.78 -31.97 -44.70
N ALA A 4 65.54 -32.24 -43.64
CA ALA A 4 65.64 -31.35 -42.49
C ALA A 4 65.89 -29.92 -42.99
N THR A 5 65.18 -28.95 -42.40
CA THR A 5 65.35 -27.55 -42.79
C THR A 5 66.81 -27.14 -42.58
N PRO A 6 67.42 -26.33 -43.48
CA PRO A 6 68.84 -25.99 -43.42
C PRO A 6 69.23 -25.31 -42.08
N LEU A 7 68.27 -24.70 -41.39
CA LEU A 7 68.42 -24.15 -40.04
C LEU A 7 68.56 -25.21 -38.95
N ILE A 8 67.79 -26.30 -38.99
CA ILE A 8 67.96 -27.40 -38.03
C ILE A 8 69.31 -28.08 -38.22
N GLN A 9 69.73 -28.30 -39.47
CA GLN A 9 71.04 -28.88 -39.75
C GLN A 9 72.18 -27.98 -39.23
N ALA A 10 71.98 -26.65 -39.25
CA ALA A 10 72.92 -25.71 -38.65
C ALA A 10 72.93 -25.79 -37.10
N VAL A 11 71.78 -26.00 -36.46
CA VAL A 11 71.67 -26.26 -35.00
C VAL A 11 72.41 -27.56 -34.64
N GLU A 12 72.17 -28.64 -35.39
CA GLU A 12 72.82 -29.94 -35.18
C GLU A 12 74.34 -29.82 -35.28
N ARG A 13 74.85 -29.19 -36.34
CA ARG A 13 76.30 -29.01 -36.56
C ARG A 13 76.96 -28.13 -35.51
N HIS A 14 76.30 -27.04 -35.09
CA HIS A 14 76.87 -26.12 -34.10
C HIS A 14 76.84 -26.71 -32.67
N CYS A 15 75.90 -27.60 -32.39
CA CYS A 15 75.83 -28.32 -31.12
C CYS A 15 76.61 -29.65 -31.13
N GLY A 16 77.30 -29.99 -32.22
CA GLY A 16 78.12 -31.20 -32.35
C GLY A 16 77.33 -32.51 -32.49
N LEU A 17 76.06 -32.42 -32.91
CA LEU A 17 75.17 -33.57 -33.13
C LEU A 17 75.35 -34.13 -34.55
N ALA A 18 75.07 -35.42 -34.74
CA ALA A 18 75.05 -36.02 -36.07
C ALA A 18 73.91 -35.44 -36.92
N ASP A 19 74.16 -35.22 -38.22
CA ASP A 19 73.14 -34.71 -39.17
C ASP A 19 71.89 -35.63 -39.13
N GLY A 20 70.74 -35.06 -38.76
CA GLY A 20 69.45 -35.75 -38.61
C GLY A 20 69.08 -36.22 -37.19
N ALA A 21 69.92 -35.99 -36.17
CA ALA A 21 69.65 -36.42 -34.79
C ALA A 21 68.39 -35.76 -34.17
N LEU A 22 68.12 -34.49 -34.45
CA LEU A 22 66.93 -33.79 -33.94
C LEU A 22 65.66 -34.22 -34.69
N SER A 23 65.78 -34.50 -35.99
CA SER A 23 64.67 -35.05 -36.78
C SER A 23 64.28 -36.46 -36.33
N ALA A 24 65.25 -37.28 -35.87
CA ALA A 24 64.98 -38.59 -35.28
C ALA A 24 64.22 -38.51 -33.94
N LEU A 25 64.31 -37.37 -33.25
CA LEU A 25 63.55 -37.07 -32.03
C LEU A 25 62.18 -36.42 -32.32
N GLY A 26 61.79 -36.32 -33.60
CA GLY A 26 60.51 -35.74 -34.01
C GLY A 26 60.50 -34.21 -34.10
N TYR A 27 61.66 -33.55 -33.97
CA TYR A 27 61.78 -32.11 -34.15
C TYR A 27 62.24 -31.77 -35.58
N ASP A 28 61.27 -31.51 -36.45
CA ASP A 28 61.51 -31.24 -37.88
C ASP A 28 61.75 -29.74 -38.20
N SER A 29 61.54 -28.85 -37.24
CA SER A 29 61.83 -27.42 -37.36
C SER A 29 62.34 -26.79 -36.05
N VAL A 30 63.09 -25.70 -36.16
CA VAL A 30 63.56 -24.91 -35.00
C VAL A 30 62.37 -24.43 -34.15
N GLN A 31 61.24 -24.13 -34.79
CA GLN A 31 60.00 -23.76 -34.12
C GLN A 31 59.46 -24.89 -33.23
N ALA A 32 59.54 -26.14 -33.69
CA ALA A 32 59.06 -27.29 -32.93
C ALA A 32 59.86 -27.48 -31.62
N ILE A 33 61.16 -27.14 -31.64
CA ILE A 33 62.00 -27.16 -30.44
C ILE A 33 61.59 -26.04 -29.48
N VAL A 34 61.47 -24.81 -29.97
CA VAL A 34 61.17 -23.63 -29.14
C VAL A 34 59.72 -23.60 -28.64
N ALA A 35 58.81 -24.32 -29.30
CA ALA A 35 57.42 -24.47 -28.85
C ALA A 35 57.30 -25.18 -27.49
N VAL A 36 58.28 -25.99 -27.11
CA VAL A 36 58.38 -26.61 -25.77
C VAL A 36 59.12 -25.66 -24.83
N HIS A 37 58.81 -25.64 -23.53
CA HIS A 37 59.55 -24.81 -22.57
C HIS A 37 60.96 -25.37 -22.32
N GLU A 38 61.98 -24.51 -22.11
CA GLU A 38 63.40 -24.92 -21.93
C GLU A 38 63.55 -26.06 -20.91
N HIS A 39 62.90 -25.94 -19.76
CA HIS A 39 62.95 -26.95 -18.70
C HIS A 39 62.39 -28.31 -19.14
N THR A 40 61.22 -28.31 -19.80
CA THR A 40 60.55 -29.53 -20.27
C THR A 40 61.34 -30.19 -21.39
N PHE A 41 61.82 -29.40 -22.36
CA PHE A 41 62.63 -29.88 -23.46
C PHE A 41 63.94 -30.52 -22.97
N VAL A 42 64.63 -29.87 -22.02
CA VAL A 42 65.83 -30.43 -21.41
C VAL A 42 65.49 -31.72 -20.67
N HIS A 43 64.46 -31.74 -19.84
CA HIS A 43 64.07 -32.93 -19.09
C HIS A 43 63.77 -34.13 -20.01
N GLU A 44 63.00 -33.93 -21.07
CA GLU A 44 62.57 -35.00 -21.99
C GLU A 44 63.71 -35.50 -22.89
N ASN A 45 64.61 -34.62 -23.34
CA ASN A 45 65.62 -34.95 -24.35
C ASN A 45 67.05 -35.12 -23.80
N THR A 46 67.24 -35.01 -22.48
CA THR A 46 68.57 -35.18 -21.84
C THR A 46 69.17 -36.55 -22.10
N SER A 47 68.37 -37.62 -22.06
CA SER A 47 68.84 -38.99 -22.26
C SER A 47 69.25 -39.28 -23.71
N ALA A 48 68.54 -38.70 -24.68
CA ALA A 48 68.77 -38.93 -26.10
C ALA A 48 69.87 -38.04 -26.71
N LEU A 49 70.09 -36.83 -26.16
CA LEU A 49 71.11 -35.88 -26.62
C LEU A 49 72.43 -35.98 -25.82
N GLY A 50 72.54 -36.95 -24.92
CA GLY A 50 73.76 -37.32 -24.19
C GLY A 50 74.06 -36.50 -22.93
N SER A 51 73.60 -35.26 -22.82
CA SER A 51 73.75 -34.42 -21.61
C SER A 51 72.69 -33.31 -21.56
N GLY A 52 72.28 -32.94 -20.34
CA GLY A 52 71.33 -31.83 -20.12
C GLY A 52 71.88 -30.48 -20.56
N ASP A 53 73.20 -30.28 -20.53
CA ASP A 53 73.84 -29.05 -21.02
C ASP A 53 73.84 -28.97 -22.55
N VAL A 54 73.96 -30.12 -23.23
CA VAL A 54 73.83 -30.19 -24.69
C VAL A 54 72.39 -29.93 -25.11
N ALA A 55 71.41 -30.54 -24.45
CA ALA A 55 69.98 -30.28 -24.70
C ALA A 55 69.62 -28.80 -24.45
N ARG A 56 70.18 -28.18 -23.40
CA ARG A 56 69.97 -26.76 -23.10
C ARG A 56 70.63 -25.86 -24.16
N ASN A 57 71.83 -26.21 -24.62
CA ASN A 57 72.51 -25.47 -25.68
C ASN A 57 71.77 -25.58 -27.02
N VAL A 58 71.24 -26.76 -27.36
CA VAL A 58 70.36 -26.97 -28.52
C VAL A 58 69.14 -26.07 -28.43
N TYR A 59 68.45 -26.06 -27.28
CA TYR A 59 67.27 -25.23 -27.08
C TYR A 59 67.58 -23.74 -27.19
N ARG A 60 68.63 -23.25 -26.53
CA ARG A 60 69.02 -21.84 -26.55
C ARG A 60 69.51 -21.39 -27.93
N PHE A 61 70.22 -22.26 -28.63
CA PHE A 61 70.67 -21.99 -29.98
C PHE A 61 69.49 -21.98 -30.97
N ALA A 62 68.56 -22.93 -30.84
CA ALA A 62 67.29 -22.93 -31.57
C ALA A 62 66.48 -21.63 -31.30
N LEU A 63 66.39 -21.21 -30.05
CA LEU A 63 65.74 -19.95 -29.65
C LEU A 63 66.45 -18.73 -30.26
N ALA A 64 67.78 -18.70 -30.26
CA ALA A 64 68.55 -17.62 -30.89
C ALA A 64 68.35 -17.59 -32.42
N ALA A 65 68.36 -18.75 -33.08
CA ALA A 65 68.11 -18.88 -34.51
C ALA A 65 66.70 -18.42 -34.89
N GLN A 66 65.67 -18.83 -34.13
CA GLN A 66 64.29 -18.40 -34.31
C GLN A 66 64.14 -16.88 -34.09
N LYS A 67 64.74 -16.32 -33.04
CA LYS A 67 64.74 -14.87 -32.78
C LYS A 67 65.38 -14.09 -33.92
N ARG A 68 66.49 -14.57 -34.49
CA ARG A 68 67.13 -13.96 -35.66
C ARG A 68 66.22 -14.01 -36.88
N LEU A 69 65.59 -15.16 -37.15
CA LEU A 69 64.64 -15.31 -38.24
C LEU A 69 63.44 -14.36 -38.08
N LEU A 70 62.89 -14.24 -36.88
CA LEU A 70 61.82 -13.29 -36.55
C LEU A 70 62.27 -11.82 -36.68
N ARG A 71 63.53 -11.49 -36.35
CA ARG A 71 64.08 -10.13 -36.56
C ARG A 71 64.25 -9.81 -38.04
N LEU A 72 64.82 -10.72 -38.82
CA LEU A 72 64.94 -10.57 -40.28
C LEU A 72 63.56 -10.45 -40.93
N TYR A 73 62.60 -11.26 -40.47
CA TYR A 73 61.19 -11.19 -40.85
C TYR A 73 60.56 -9.82 -40.54
N LYS A 74 60.74 -9.28 -39.32
CA LYS A 74 60.24 -7.95 -38.94
C LYS A 74 60.90 -6.83 -39.75
N ALA A 75 62.20 -6.93 -40.01
CA ALA A 75 62.94 -5.97 -40.83
C ALA A 75 62.48 -5.98 -42.29
N PHE A 76 62.14 -7.16 -42.83
CA PHE A 76 61.56 -7.31 -44.16
C PHE A 76 60.13 -6.74 -44.24
N ARG A 77 59.27 -7.03 -43.24
CA ARG A 77 57.90 -6.45 -43.11
C ARG A 77 57.92 -4.92 -43.06
N ALA A 78 58.94 -4.31 -42.46
CA ALA A 78 59.11 -2.87 -42.35
C ALA A 78 59.81 -2.21 -43.56
N GLY A 79 60.12 -2.95 -44.63
CA GLY A 79 60.80 -2.43 -45.83
C GLY A 79 62.29 -2.11 -45.65
N ASN A 80 62.88 -2.47 -44.51
CA ASN A 80 64.24 -2.10 -44.08
C ASN A 80 65.20 -3.30 -44.06
N ALA A 81 65.08 -4.23 -45.01
CA ALA A 81 65.93 -5.42 -45.07
C ALA A 81 67.44 -5.10 -45.13
N ALA A 82 67.82 -3.96 -45.74
CA ALA A 82 69.22 -3.53 -45.88
C ALA A 82 69.86 -2.98 -44.59
N ALA A 83 69.07 -2.69 -43.55
CA ALA A 83 69.55 -2.07 -42.31
C ALA A 83 70.06 -3.06 -41.25
N VAL A 84 69.87 -4.37 -41.44
CA VAL A 84 70.38 -5.39 -40.50
C VAL A 84 71.82 -5.74 -40.89
N LYS A 85 72.79 -4.89 -40.52
CA LYS A 85 74.21 -5.26 -40.44
C LYS A 85 74.54 -5.56 -38.97
N GLU A 86 74.78 -6.82 -38.65
CA GLU A 86 75.30 -7.23 -37.33
C GLU A 86 76.83 -7.36 -37.42
N ASP A 87 77.54 -6.54 -36.65
CA ASP A 87 78.95 -6.73 -36.32
C ASP A 87 79.08 -7.91 -35.34
N GLY A 88 79.90 -8.89 -35.70
CA GLY A 88 80.40 -9.90 -34.75
C GLY A 88 79.58 -11.18 -34.57
N LEU A 89 79.52 -12.04 -35.59
CA LEU A 89 79.53 -13.52 -35.49
C LEU A 89 79.50 -14.10 -36.92
N HIS A 90 80.63 -14.66 -37.36
CA HIS A 90 80.80 -15.18 -38.72
C HIS A 90 79.98 -16.48 -38.91
N TYR A 91 78.73 -16.34 -39.35
CA TYR A 91 77.90 -17.44 -39.84
C TYR A 91 78.08 -17.59 -41.36
N PRO A 92 78.24 -18.81 -41.91
CA PRO A 92 78.64 -19.03 -43.30
C PRO A 92 77.45 -18.96 -44.26
N TYR A 93 76.71 -17.85 -44.25
CA TYR A 93 75.68 -17.58 -45.24
C TYR A 93 75.62 -16.07 -45.50
N SER A 94 76.39 -15.61 -46.47
CA SER A 94 76.40 -14.22 -46.96
C SER A 94 75.62 -14.05 -48.27
N ASP A 95 74.84 -15.05 -48.68
CA ASP A 95 74.08 -14.95 -49.91
C ASP A 95 72.71 -14.31 -49.61
N ASN A 96 72.47 -13.17 -50.28
CA ASN A 96 71.12 -12.72 -50.61
C ASN A 96 70.26 -13.93 -50.99
N PRO A 97 68.98 -14.01 -50.60
CA PRO A 97 68.12 -15.10 -51.02
C PRO A 97 67.96 -15.09 -52.55
N ILE A 98 68.81 -15.86 -53.23
CA ILE A 98 68.72 -16.19 -54.65
C ILE A 98 67.69 -17.32 -54.76
N GLY A 99 66.55 -17.03 -55.38
CA GLY A 99 65.61 -18.03 -55.91
C GLY A 99 64.43 -18.37 -55.00
N ASN A 100 63.24 -17.86 -55.36
CA ASN A 100 61.90 -18.34 -54.94
C ASN A 100 61.77 -18.82 -53.48
N SER A 101 62.07 -17.97 -52.49
CA SER A 101 61.31 -18.08 -51.24
C SER A 101 59.90 -17.59 -51.54
N PRO A 102 58.82 -18.32 -51.20
CA PRO A 102 57.47 -17.81 -51.41
C PRO A 102 57.40 -16.42 -50.78
N ALA A 103 57.01 -15.41 -51.55
CA ALA A 103 56.97 -14.06 -51.02
C ALA A 103 56.03 -14.05 -49.81
N TRP A 104 56.34 -13.28 -48.78
CA TRP A 104 55.52 -13.27 -47.55
C TRP A 104 54.02 -13.03 -47.85
N VAL A 105 53.74 -12.19 -48.86
CA VAL A 105 52.39 -11.91 -49.39
C VAL A 105 51.72 -13.16 -49.99
N GLU A 106 52.49 -14.12 -50.49
CA GLU A 106 51.99 -15.40 -51.02
C GLU A 106 51.69 -16.43 -49.91
N GLN A 107 52.39 -16.37 -48.77
CA GLN A 107 52.17 -17.27 -47.63
C GLN A 107 51.10 -16.76 -46.66
N PHE A 108 51.06 -15.45 -46.45
CA PHE A 108 50.12 -14.75 -45.59
C PHE A 108 49.51 -13.60 -46.41
N PRO A 109 48.58 -13.90 -47.33
CA PRO A 109 47.94 -12.87 -48.14
C PRO A 109 47.32 -11.81 -47.23
N LEU A 110 47.91 -10.62 -47.22
CA LEU A 110 47.35 -9.46 -46.54
C LEU A 110 46.01 -9.13 -47.20
N ALA A 111 44.92 -9.37 -46.49
CA ALA A 111 43.60 -8.97 -46.96
C ALA A 111 43.40 -7.43 -46.90
N THR A 112 44.22 -6.70 -46.13
CA THR A 112 44.05 -5.25 -45.89
C THR A 112 45.37 -4.49 -45.74
N LEU A 113 45.29 -3.17 -46.02
CA LEU A 113 46.33 -2.16 -45.77
C LEU A 113 46.77 -2.14 -44.28
N PRO A 114 47.96 -1.61 -43.94
CA PRO A 114 48.38 -1.49 -42.55
C PRO A 114 47.33 -0.72 -41.73
N ALA A 115 46.82 -1.35 -40.68
CA ALA A 115 45.80 -0.80 -39.78
C ALA A 115 46.32 0.50 -39.13
N ALA A 116 45.44 1.48 -38.98
CA ALA A 116 45.80 2.74 -38.31
C ALA A 116 46.02 2.52 -36.81
N PRO A 117 46.85 3.33 -36.12
CA PRO A 117 46.96 3.27 -34.67
C PRO A 117 45.59 3.48 -34.01
N GLY A 118 45.17 2.54 -33.16
CA GLY A 118 43.84 2.53 -32.53
C GLY A 118 42.79 1.69 -33.26
N ASP A 119 43.08 1.15 -34.45
CA ASP A 119 42.23 0.17 -35.12
C ASP A 119 42.31 -1.20 -34.41
N ILE A 120 41.20 -1.92 -34.40
CA ILE A 120 41.05 -3.24 -33.76
C ILE A 120 42.01 -4.25 -34.38
N ALA A 121 42.26 -4.11 -35.69
CA ALA A 121 43.17 -4.96 -36.45
C ALA A 121 44.66 -4.68 -36.17
N CYS A 122 44.99 -3.68 -35.35
CA CYS A 122 46.38 -3.39 -35.00
C CYS A 122 46.95 -4.42 -34.01
N ASP A 123 48.23 -4.76 -34.18
CA ASP A 123 48.95 -5.72 -33.33
C ASP A 123 49.08 -5.23 -31.86
N ASP A 124 48.89 -3.93 -31.61
CA ASP A 124 48.94 -3.28 -30.29
C ASP A 124 47.54 -2.88 -29.74
N SER A 125 46.46 -3.35 -30.39
CA SER A 125 45.10 -3.00 -29.97
C SER A 125 44.72 -3.67 -28.62
N PRO A 126 43.78 -3.07 -27.86
CA PRO A 126 43.24 -3.71 -26.66
C PRO A 126 42.63 -5.09 -26.93
N ALA A 127 42.09 -5.29 -28.14
CA ALA A 127 41.56 -6.57 -28.59
C ALA A 127 42.65 -7.63 -28.78
N ALA A 128 43.78 -7.25 -29.40
CA ALA A 128 44.95 -8.11 -29.52
C ALA A 128 45.49 -8.47 -28.12
N TYR A 129 45.55 -7.51 -27.21
CA TYR A 129 45.92 -7.75 -25.81
C TYR A 129 44.97 -8.75 -25.12
N LEU A 130 43.65 -8.55 -25.21
CA LEU A 130 42.65 -9.47 -24.65
C LEU A 130 42.81 -10.88 -25.20
N ALA A 131 42.99 -11.04 -26.52
CA ALA A 131 43.18 -12.35 -27.15
C ALA A 131 44.44 -13.06 -26.64
N THR A 132 45.55 -12.31 -26.48
CA THR A 132 46.78 -12.88 -25.90
C THR A 132 46.62 -13.26 -24.43
N LEU A 133 45.89 -12.47 -23.64
CA LEU A 133 45.58 -12.77 -22.24
C LEU A 133 44.71 -14.02 -22.11
N TYR A 134 43.68 -14.14 -22.94
CA TYR A 134 42.79 -15.30 -22.93
C TYR A 134 43.55 -16.59 -23.27
N TRP A 135 44.37 -16.56 -24.32
CA TRP A 135 45.25 -17.68 -24.68
C TRP A 135 46.23 -18.02 -23.54
N TRP A 136 46.83 -17.00 -22.92
CA TRP A 136 47.79 -17.22 -21.84
C TRP A 136 47.13 -17.77 -20.57
N ALA A 137 45.93 -17.31 -20.22
CA ALA A 137 45.15 -17.81 -19.10
C ALA A 137 44.76 -19.29 -19.29
N GLU A 138 44.29 -19.66 -20.48
CA GLU A 138 44.03 -21.07 -20.83
C GLU A 138 45.31 -21.92 -20.74
N TYR A 139 46.43 -21.39 -21.24
CA TYR A 139 47.71 -22.09 -21.18
C TYR A 139 48.17 -22.31 -19.73
N LEU A 140 48.08 -21.30 -18.85
CA LEU A 140 48.42 -21.42 -17.43
C LEU A 140 47.48 -22.38 -16.67
N GLU A 141 46.26 -22.59 -17.15
CA GLU A 141 45.35 -23.59 -16.62
C GLU A 141 45.79 -25.03 -16.88
N THR A 142 46.46 -25.27 -18.01
CA THR A 142 47.00 -26.60 -18.38
C THR A 142 48.30 -26.98 -17.66
N TYR A 143 48.88 -26.07 -16.88
CA TYR A 143 50.14 -26.31 -16.17
C TYR A 143 49.92 -27.18 -14.92
N PRO A 144 50.57 -28.35 -14.79
CA PRO A 144 50.34 -29.28 -13.69
C PRO A 144 51.09 -28.81 -12.43
N VAL A 145 50.49 -27.90 -11.66
CA VAL A 145 50.98 -27.51 -10.32
C VAL A 145 49.84 -27.69 -9.33
N GLY A 146 49.89 -28.76 -8.54
CA GLY A 146 48.95 -29.04 -7.45
C GLY A 146 47.80 -29.99 -7.80
N ASN A 147 46.83 -30.08 -6.88
CA ASN A 147 45.65 -30.95 -7.00
C ASN A 147 44.72 -30.45 -8.10
N THR A 148 44.94 -30.92 -9.32
CA THR A 148 44.20 -30.51 -10.53
C THR A 148 42.70 -30.85 -10.49
N ALA A 149 42.26 -31.71 -9.56
CA ALA A 149 40.87 -32.16 -9.44
C ALA A 149 39.90 -31.09 -8.89
N GLU A 150 40.38 -30.11 -8.12
CA GLU A 150 39.52 -29.10 -7.46
C GLU A 150 39.47 -27.76 -8.21
N ARG A 151 40.16 -27.64 -9.35
CA ARG A 151 40.24 -26.38 -10.11
C ARG A 151 39.07 -26.23 -11.07
N VAL A 152 38.16 -25.30 -10.79
CA VAL A 152 37.17 -24.86 -11.78
C VAL A 152 37.88 -24.09 -12.91
N LEU A 153 37.83 -24.56 -14.16
CA LEU A 153 38.52 -23.94 -15.30
C LEU A 153 37.82 -22.66 -15.79
N LEU A 154 38.55 -21.74 -16.43
CA LEU A 154 38.01 -20.49 -16.99
C LEU A 154 36.86 -20.75 -17.97
N LYS A 155 37.00 -21.78 -18.82
CA LYS A 155 35.94 -22.22 -19.76
C LYS A 155 34.65 -22.62 -19.06
N ALA A 156 34.75 -23.19 -17.85
CA ALA A 156 33.59 -23.59 -17.06
C ALA A 156 33.00 -22.39 -16.29
N ARG A 157 33.83 -21.48 -15.78
CA ARG A 157 33.38 -20.27 -15.05
C ARG A 157 32.70 -19.25 -15.96
N ARG A 158 33.23 -19.06 -17.17
CA ARG A 158 32.84 -18.00 -18.12
C ARG A 158 32.81 -18.54 -19.56
N PRO A 159 31.82 -19.38 -19.91
CA PRO A 159 31.69 -19.95 -21.25
C PRO A 159 31.37 -18.90 -22.33
N ASP A 160 30.94 -17.71 -21.92
CA ASP A 160 30.63 -16.56 -22.76
C ASP A 160 31.89 -15.91 -23.37
N LEU A 161 33.01 -15.87 -22.65
CA LEU A 161 34.25 -15.23 -23.13
C LEU A 161 34.79 -15.88 -24.42
N ALA A 162 34.65 -17.20 -24.55
CA ALA A 162 35.06 -17.93 -25.75
C ALA A 162 34.18 -17.61 -26.97
N LYS A 163 32.93 -17.18 -26.75
CA LYS A 163 31.96 -16.86 -27.80
C LYS A 163 31.91 -15.36 -28.13
N LEU A 164 32.59 -14.52 -27.35
CA LEU A 164 32.58 -13.07 -27.52
C LEU A 164 33.22 -12.70 -28.87
N GLN A 165 32.43 -12.06 -29.74
CA GLN A 165 32.94 -11.56 -31.01
C GLN A 165 33.72 -10.25 -30.81
N ILE A 166 34.95 -10.21 -31.31
CA ILE A 166 35.79 -9.02 -31.31
C ILE A 166 35.40 -8.18 -32.54
N ASN A 167 34.66 -7.09 -32.33
CA ASN A 167 34.23 -6.15 -33.36
C ASN A 167 34.23 -4.72 -32.80
N ASP A 168 33.89 -3.73 -33.62
CA ASP A 168 33.91 -2.32 -33.21
C ASP A 168 32.95 -2.01 -32.06
N ALA A 169 31.76 -2.62 -32.07
CA ALA A 169 30.81 -2.49 -30.98
C ALA A 169 31.37 -3.07 -29.66
N SER A 170 31.96 -4.27 -29.65
CA SER A 170 32.44 -4.89 -28.41
C SER A 170 33.68 -4.21 -27.81
N VAL A 171 34.46 -3.48 -28.61
CA VAL A 171 35.64 -2.74 -28.14
C VAL A 171 35.30 -1.30 -27.75
N ASN A 172 34.46 -0.61 -28.52
CA ASN A 172 34.26 0.84 -28.39
C ASN A 172 32.90 1.23 -27.79
N GLN A 173 31.90 0.34 -27.74
CA GLN A 173 30.61 0.66 -27.13
C GLN A 173 30.72 0.78 -25.60
N ILE A 174 30.27 1.92 -25.06
CA ILE A 174 30.18 2.11 -23.62
C ILE A 174 28.92 1.40 -23.13
N VAL A 175 29.09 0.42 -22.23
CA VAL A 175 28.00 -0.35 -21.62
C VAL A 175 28.12 -0.26 -20.09
N PRO A 176 27.00 -0.11 -19.36
CA PRO A 176 27.02 -0.15 -17.90
C PRO A 176 27.58 -1.46 -17.36
N LYS A 177 28.52 -1.39 -16.43
CA LYS A 177 29.17 -2.58 -15.86
C LYS A 177 28.18 -3.53 -15.17
N LEU A 178 27.13 -2.98 -14.56
CA LEU A 178 26.07 -3.76 -13.91
C LEU A 178 25.25 -4.59 -14.91
N GLN A 179 25.01 -4.05 -16.11
CA GLN A 179 24.30 -4.77 -17.16
C GLN A 179 25.07 -6.04 -17.55
N LEU A 180 26.39 -5.93 -17.76
CA LEU A 180 27.23 -7.09 -18.07
C LEU A 180 27.21 -8.14 -16.94
N ILE A 181 27.21 -7.70 -15.68
CA ILE A 181 27.09 -8.62 -14.54
C ILE A 181 25.75 -9.36 -14.59
N ASN A 182 24.64 -8.64 -14.76
CA ASN A 182 23.32 -9.24 -14.84
C ASN A 182 23.18 -10.20 -16.03
N GLU A 183 23.70 -9.83 -17.21
CA GLU A 183 23.72 -10.71 -18.39
C GLU A 183 24.50 -12.00 -18.12
N THR A 184 25.67 -11.90 -17.47
CA THR A 184 26.47 -13.09 -17.13
C THR A 184 25.76 -14.00 -16.12
N LEU A 185 25.11 -13.43 -15.11
CA LEU A 185 24.35 -14.18 -14.11
C LEU A 185 23.09 -14.82 -14.72
N SER A 186 22.34 -14.09 -15.54
CA SER A 186 21.16 -14.61 -16.26
C SER A 186 21.54 -15.74 -17.20
N ASN A 187 22.65 -15.62 -17.93
CA ASN A 187 23.15 -16.71 -18.77
C ASN A 187 23.50 -17.95 -17.94
N PHE A 188 24.16 -17.77 -16.79
CA PHE A 188 24.47 -18.88 -15.89
C PHE A 188 23.20 -19.58 -15.37
N ILE A 189 22.19 -18.80 -14.96
CA ILE A 189 20.89 -19.33 -14.53
C ILE A 189 20.24 -20.10 -15.69
N SER A 190 20.21 -19.51 -16.90
CA SER A 190 19.59 -20.11 -18.09
C SER A 190 20.14 -21.49 -18.47
N VAL A 191 21.44 -21.71 -18.23
CA VAL A 191 22.10 -23.00 -18.49
C VAL A 191 21.72 -24.05 -17.45
N ASN A 192 21.49 -23.64 -16.21
CA ASN A 192 21.22 -24.53 -15.07
C ASN A 192 19.74 -24.58 -14.67
N VAL A 193 18.81 -24.04 -15.48
CA VAL A 193 17.38 -23.98 -15.13
C VAL A 193 16.80 -25.35 -14.81
N ALA A 194 17.19 -26.40 -15.53
CA ALA A 194 16.66 -27.75 -15.32
C ALA A 194 16.96 -28.28 -13.91
N GLU A 195 18.20 -28.11 -13.43
CA GLU A 195 18.59 -28.52 -12.07
C GLU A 195 17.90 -27.65 -11.00
N LEU A 196 17.70 -26.36 -11.29
CA LEU A 196 17.04 -25.44 -10.37
C LEU A 196 15.52 -25.62 -10.33
N SER A 197 14.90 -26.08 -11.42
CA SER A 197 13.46 -26.34 -11.49
C SER A 197 13.04 -27.55 -10.66
N ASP A 198 13.95 -28.52 -10.43
CA ASP A 198 13.68 -29.68 -9.57
C ASP A 198 13.45 -29.29 -8.10
N ILE A 199 13.94 -28.10 -7.69
CA ILE A 199 13.71 -27.54 -6.34
C ILE A 199 12.27 -27.03 -6.20
N ILE A 200 11.60 -26.71 -7.31
CA ILE A 200 10.21 -26.23 -7.31
C ILE A 200 9.26 -27.41 -7.50
N ASN A 201 8.57 -27.79 -6.43
CA ASN A 201 7.58 -28.86 -6.48
C ASN A 201 6.51 -28.63 -7.56
N GLY A 202 6.41 -29.57 -8.51
CA GLY A 202 5.39 -29.56 -9.55
C GLY A 202 5.64 -28.61 -10.73
N ALA A 203 6.83 -28.00 -10.82
CA ALA A 203 7.19 -27.16 -11.95
C ALA A 203 7.44 -27.98 -13.25
N PRO A 204 7.16 -27.42 -14.44
CA PRO A 204 7.56 -28.02 -15.69
C PRO A 204 9.09 -28.00 -15.86
N THR A 205 9.63 -28.86 -16.71
CA THR A 205 11.09 -28.97 -16.98
C THR A 205 11.70 -27.74 -17.65
N THR A 206 10.88 -26.81 -18.15
CA THR A 206 11.31 -25.53 -18.72
C THR A 206 10.50 -24.39 -18.09
N VAL A 207 11.17 -23.54 -17.33
CA VAL A 207 10.58 -22.39 -16.64
C VAL A 207 11.34 -21.11 -17.04
N ASP A 208 10.61 -20.01 -17.23
CA ASP A 208 11.22 -18.70 -17.49
C ASP A 208 12.00 -18.20 -16.25
N GLN A 209 13.05 -17.40 -16.46
CA GLN A 209 13.93 -16.93 -15.38
C GLN A 209 13.17 -16.12 -14.32
N ASP A 210 12.29 -15.21 -14.73
CA ASP A 210 11.49 -14.39 -13.79
C ASP A 210 10.56 -15.28 -12.96
N THR A 211 10.04 -16.34 -13.58
CA THR A 211 9.18 -17.32 -12.91
C THR A 211 9.96 -18.11 -11.86
N LEU A 212 11.16 -18.59 -12.23
CA LEU A 212 12.07 -19.33 -11.34
C LEU A 212 12.42 -18.49 -10.10
N LEU A 213 12.84 -17.24 -10.29
CA LEU A 213 13.24 -16.34 -9.19
C LEU A 213 12.08 -15.96 -8.27
N SER A 214 10.84 -15.92 -8.79
CA SER A 214 9.65 -15.67 -7.97
C SER A 214 9.28 -16.85 -7.07
N ARG A 215 9.73 -18.07 -7.40
CA ARG A 215 9.30 -19.32 -6.74
C ARG A 215 10.35 -19.93 -5.81
N ILE A 216 11.62 -19.57 -5.97
CA ILE A 216 12.71 -20.07 -5.12
C ILE A 216 12.74 -19.30 -3.79
N ASN A 217 12.90 -20.02 -2.69
CA ASN A 217 12.97 -19.45 -1.34
C ASN A 217 14.40 -19.37 -0.77
N TYR A 218 15.38 -20.08 -1.31
CA TYR A 218 16.77 -20.08 -0.82
C TYR A 218 17.73 -19.57 -1.90
N PRO A 219 18.68 -18.66 -1.59
CA PRO A 219 19.11 -18.19 -0.26
C PRO A 219 18.23 -17.09 0.39
N GLY A 220 18.13 -17.14 1.71
CA GLY A 220 17.05 -16.52 2.50
C GLY A 220 16.72 -15.02 2.35
N PRO A 221 17.68 -14.06 2.31
CA PRO A 221 17.32 -12.64 2.31
C PRO A 221 16.96 -12.06 0.93
N ALA A 222 17.49 -12.65 -0.15
CA ALA A 222 17.41 -12.08 -1.50
C ALA A 222 16.21 -12.59 -2.32
N VAL A 223 15.81 -13.84 -2.10
CA VAL A 223 14.72 -14.51 -2.83
C VAL A 223 13.57 -14.89 -1.88
N PRO A 224 12.30 -14.91 -2.34
CA PRO A 224 11.86 -14.75 -3.73
C PRO A 224 11.98 -13.32 -4.26
N TYR A 225 12.17 -13.20 -5.58
CA TYR A 225 12.25 -11.94 -6.31
C TYR A 225 11.23 -11.89 -7.45
N HIS A 226 10.36 -10.88 -7.43
CA HIS A 226 9.25 -10.75 -8.38
C HIS A 226 9.44 -9.53 -9.30
N GLY A 227 10.22 -9.71 -10.36
CA GLY A 227 10.60 -8.64 -11.30
C GLY A 227 9.44 -7.80 -11.88
N PRO A 228 8.29 -8.39 -12.28
CA PRO A 228 7.15 -7.61 -12.75
C PRO A 228 6.53 -6.67 -11.70
N TYR A 229 6.59 -7.04 -10.42
CA TYR A 229 6.05 -6.23 -9.33
C TYR A 229 6.89 -4.97 -9.15
N ASP A 230 8.21 -5.12 -9.11
CA ASP A 230 9.14 -4.00 -8.98
C ASP A 230 9.01 -3.00 -10.14
N LYS A 231 8.74 -3.48 -11.36
CA LYS A 231 8.46 -2.62 -12.52
C LYS A 231 7.17 -1.81 -12.33
N VAL A 232 6.09 -2.43 -11.83
CA VAL A 232 4.84 -1.72 -11.53
C VAL A 232 5.07 -0.69 -10.41
N VAL A 233 5.68 -1.07 -9.30
CA VAL A 233 5.93 -0.15 -8.17
C VAL A 233 6.84 1.00 -8.60
N SER A 234 7.92 0.73 -9.33
CA SER A 234 8.85 1.77 -9.80
C SER A 234 8.18 2.74 -10.78
N SER A 235 7.36 2.25 -11.69
CA SER A 235 6.63 3.11 -12.64
C SER A 235 5.57 3.98 -11.97
N LEU A 236 4.83 3.44 -11.00
CA LEU A 236 3.86 4.22 -10.21
C LEU A 236 4.55 5.25 -9.31
N THR A 237 5.69 4.88 -8.69
CA THR A 237 6.50 5.79 -7.87
C THR A 237 7.03 6.96 -8.70
N ALA A 238 7.46 6.72 -9.94
CA ALA A 238 7.87 7.78 -10.88
C ALA A 238 6.73 8.76 -11.20
N ARG A 239 5.46 8.34 -11.04
CA ARG A 239 4.25 9.16 -11.19
C ARG A 239 3.71 9.71 -9.86
N SER A 240 4.44 9.56 -8.75
CA SER A 240 3.99 9.97 -7.40
C SER A 240 2.67 9.33 -6.96
N THR A 241 2.42 8.10 -7.40
CA THR A 241 1.21 7.33 -7.05
C THR A 241 1.59 5.95 -6.52
N THR A 242 0.68 5.32 -5.78
CA THR A 242 0.88 3.96 -5.24
C THR A 242 -0.20 3.01 -5.76
N LEU A 243 0.12 1.71 -5.78
CA LEU A 243 -0.84 0.68 -6.21
C LEU A 243 -2.09 0.66 -5.31
N SER A 244 -1.93 0.90 -4.01
CA SER A 244 -3.04 0.98 -3.06
C SER A 244 -3.98 2.15 -3.35
N GLN A 245 -3.47 3.33 -3.74
CA GLN A 245 -4.30 4.46 -4.15
C GLN A 245 -5.15 4.13 -5.39
N ILE A 246 -4.58 3.44 -6.38
CA ILE A 246 -5.34 2.98 -7.57
C ILE A 246 -6.42 1.97 -7.16
N VAL A 247 -6.09 1.01 -6.30
CA VAL A 247 -7.03 0.01 -5.80
C VAL A 247 -8.19 0.67 -5.03
N LEU A 248 -7.91 1.61 -4.12
CA LEU A 248 -8.93 2.35 -3.38
C LEU A 248 -9.80 3.20 -4.32
N ALA A 249 -9.20 3.89 -5.29
CA ALA A 249 -9.92 4.70 -6.28
C ALA A 249 -10.76 3.86 -7.26
N SER A 250 -10.38 2.61 -7.50
CA SER A 250 -11.14 1.68 -8.35
C SER A 250 -12.44 1.19 -7.70
N GLY A 251 -12.64 1.47 -6.41
CA GLY A 251 -13.90 1.20 -5.73
C GLY A 251 -15.02 2.10 -6.27
N ASN A 252 -16.15 1.51 -6.66
CA ASN A 252 -17.33 2.25 -7.15
C ASN A 252 -18.26 2.74 -6.02
N GLY A 253 -17.94 2.44 -4.76
CA GLY A 253 -18.69 2.87 -3.58
C GLY A 253 -18.38 4.30 -3.15
N MET A 254 -19.21 4.86 -2.27
CA MET A 254 -18.88 6.10 -1.58
C MET A 254 -17.66 5.91 -0.66
N PRO A 255 -16.94 6.99 -0.33
CA PRO A 255 -15.88 6.93 0.66
C PRO A 255 -16.35 6.34 1.99
N ALA A 256 -15.45 5.63 2.65
CA ALA A 256 -15.78 4.88 3.86
C ALA A 256 -16.33 5.78 4.98
N PHE A 257 -15.91 7.05 5.09
CA PHE A 257 -16.41 7.98 6.11
C PHE A 257 -17.88 8.42 5.90
N VAL A 258 -18.45 8.17 4.72
CA VAL A 258 -19.83 8.50 4.36
C VAL A 258 -20.74 7.28 4.38
N ALA A 259 -20.23 6.14 3.90
CA ALA A 259 -21.02 4.94 3.74
C ALA A 259 -21.57 4.45 5.10
N GLN A 260 -22.90 4.38 5.23
CA GLN A 260 -23.61 3.86 6.41
C GLN A 260 -23.63 2.33 6.49
N GLN A 261 -23.07 1.64 5.48
CA GLN A 261 -23.07 0.19 5.44
C GLN A 261 -21.99 -0.36 6.37
N GLN A 262 -22.38 -1.25 7.29
CA GLN A 262 -21.44 -2.05 8.11
C GLN A 262 -20.57 -3.01 7.28
N ALA A 263 -20.88 -3.15 5.98
CA ALA A 263 -20.13 -3.94 5.04
C ALA A 263 -18.79 -3.25 4.70
N PRO A 264 -17.66 -3.97 4.81
CA PRO A 264 -16.35 -3.41 4.50
C PRO A 264 -16.21 -3.15 3.01
N THR A 265 -15.39 -2.16 2.66
CA THR A 265 -15.08 -1.90 1.25
C THR A 265 -14.26 -3.06 0.71
N THR A 266 -14.70 -3.64 -0.42
CA THR A 266 -14.04 -4.80 -1.04
C THR A 266 -12.58 -4.52 -1.41
N GLN A 267 -12.22 -3.25 -1.59
CA GLN A 267 -10.88 -2.79 -1.96
C GLN A 267 -9.96 -2.45 -0.78
N SER A 268 -10.47 -2.36 0.45
CA SER A 268 -9.65 -2.04 1.64
C SER A 268 -8.56 -3.07 1.89
N LEU A 269 -8.92 -4.35 1.86
CA LEU A 269 -7.99 -5.45 2.11
C LEU A 269 -6.84 -5.49 1.09
N PRO A 270 -7.10 -5.59 -0.24
CA PRO A 270 -6.00 -5.63 -1.20
C PRO A 270 -5.15 -4.35 -1.15
N ALA A 271 -5.75 -3.18 -0.91
CA ALA A 271 -4.99 -1.94 -0.75
C ALA A 271 -3.99 -2.02 0.42
N LEU A 272 -4.44 -2.50 1.59
CA LEU A 272 -3.56 -2.69 2.75
C LEU A 272 -2.48 -3.75 2.49
N LEU A 273 -2.79 -4.83 1.78
CA LEU A 273 -1.78 -5.83 1.42
C LEU A 273 -0.71 -5.24 0.50
N TYR A 274 -1.10 -4.41 -0.48
CA TYR A 274 -0.14 -3.70 -1.33
C TYR A 274 0.68 -2.65 -0.58
N ASP A 275 0.10 -2.00 0.44
CA ASP A 275 0.79 -1.03 1.30
C ASP A 275 1.91 -1.68 2.15
N THR A 276 1.94 -3.01 2.31
CA THR A 276 3.11 -3.69 2.91
C THR A 276 4.38 -3.44 2.08
N GLY A 277 4.22 -3.26 0.77
CA GLY A 277 5.27 -3.21 -0.24
C GLY A 277 6.08 -4.50 -0.37
N LEU A 278 5.47 -5.62 0.03
CA LEU A 278 5.94 -6.97 -0.24
C LEU A 278 5.34 -7.43 -1.57
N ASP A 279 6.14 -8.11 -2.39
CA ASP A 279 5.65 -8.73 -3.62
C ASP A 279 4.77 -9.97 -3.32
N PRO A 280 3.97 -10.44 -4.29
CA PRO A 280 3.07 -11.57 -4.08
C PRO A 280 3.74 -12.87 -3.62
N ALA A 281 5.01 -13.09 -3.99
CA ALA A 281 5.75 -14.28 -3.58
C ALA A 281 6.25 -14.16 -2.14
N ARG A 282 6.76 -12.98 -1.75
CA ARG A 282 7.14 -12.69 -0.36
C ARG A 282 5.94 -12.71 0.59
N LEU A 283 4.79 -12.17 0.17
CA LEU A 283 3.54 -12.27 0.93
C LEU A 283 3.10 -13.72 1.11
N GLN A 284 3.16 -14.53 0.05
CA GLN A 284 2.85 -15.95 0.15
C GLN A 284 3.78 -16.65 1.14
N LEU A 285 5.08 -16.41 1.08
CA LEU A 285 6.04 -17.04 1.99
C LEU A 285 5.81 -16.63 3.46
N ALA A 286 5.48 -15.36 3.70
CA ALA A 286 5.15 -14.86 5.03
C ALA A 286 3.86 -15.48 5.60
N LEU A 287 2.89 -15.80 4.76
CA LEU A 287 1.60 -16.40 5.13
C LEU A 287 1.62 -17.94 5.12
N THR A 288 2.71 -18.57 4.67
CA THR A 288 2.78 -20.02 4.56
C THR A 288 2.89 -20.67 5.94
N SER A 289 1.83 -21.31 6.40
CA SER A 289 1.83 -22.13 7.62
C SER A 289 2.12 -23.59 7.27
N TYR A 290 3.01 -24.23 8.03
CA TYR A 290 3.31 -25.66 7.91
C TYR A 290 2.69 -26.44 9.07
N GLU A 291 1.88 -27.46 8.77
CA GLU A 291 1.41 -28.40 9.80
C GLU A 291 2.56 -29.36 10.14
N THR A 292 3.33 -29.02 11.17
CA THR A 292 4.48 -29.83 11.61
C THR A 292 4.06 -31.11 12.35
N SER A 293 2.76 -31.27 12.67
CA SER A 293 2.23 -32.47 13.33
C SER A 293 2.23 -33.66 12.36
N GLY A 294 3.05 -34.67 12.64
CA GLY A 294 3.16 -35.87 11.81
C GLY A 294 4.31 -35.83 10.80
N TRP A 295 5.16 -34.80 10.86
CA TRP A 295 6.40 -34.74 10.08
C TRP A 295 7.44 -35.80 10.48
N ILE A 296 7.35 -36.29 11.71
CA ILE A 296 8.11 -37.42 12.21
C ILE A 296 7.09 -38.45 12.67
N ASP A 297 7.13 -39.65 12.10
CA ASP A 297 6.24 -40.73 12.51
C ASP A 297 6.70 -41.39 13.83
N SER A 298 5.89 -42.32 14.35
CA SER A 298 6.23 -43.02 15.60
C SER A 298 7.49 -43.90 15.51
N SER A 299 8.00 -44.14 14.30
CA SER A 299 9.24 -44.88 14.05
C SER A 299 10.47 -43.98 13.91
N GLY A 300 10.29 -42.65 13.93
CA GLY A 300 11.35 -41.67 13.72
C GLY A 300 11.65 -41.39 12.24
N ALA A 301 10.80 -41.84 11.31
CA ALA A 301 10.95 -41.56 9.89
C ALA A 301 10.39 -40.17 9.55
N GLU A 302 11.14 -39.43 8.73
CA GLU A 302 10.77 -38.08 8.29
C GLU A 302 9.77 -38.13 7.13
N SER A 303 8.79 -37.24 7.13
CA SER A 303 7.88 -37.03 6.01
C SER A 303 8.59 -36.34 4.84
N GLU A 304 8.12 -36.60 3.62
CA GLU A 304 8.59 -35.91 2.42
C GLU A 304 8.43 -34.38 2.54
N ASP A 305 7.34 -33.92 3.15
CA ASP A 305 7.06 -32.50 3.39
C ASP A 305 8.11 -31.82 4.28
N ARG A 306 8.62 -32.52 5.32
CA ARG A 306 9.68 -31.99 6.19
C ARG A 306 11.00 -31.84 5.43
N VAL A 307 11.35 -32.84 4.61
CA VAL A 307 12.56 -32.79 3.79
C VAL A 307 12.50 -31.64 2.78
N VAL A 308 11.36 -31.49 2.11
CA VAL A 308 11.08 -30.37 1.19
C VAL A 308 11.16 -29.02 1.91
N PHE A 309 10.65 -28.92 3.13
CA PHE A 309 10.70 -27.68 3.90
C PHE A 309 12.14 -27.21 4.15
N PHE A 310 13.02 -28.09 4.66
CA PHE A 310 14.41 -27.73 4.95
C PHE A 310 15.24 -27.49 3.68
N SER A 311 15.00 -28.26 2.62
CA SER A 311 15.71 -28.07 1.36
C SER A 311 15.32 -26.76 0.68
N SER A 312 14.03 -26.43 0.62
CA SER A 312 13.53 -25.22 -0.05
C SER A 312 13.83 -23.93 0.73
N ASN A 313 13.80 -23.96 2.06
CA ASN A 313 13.98 -22.74 2.89
C ASN A 313 15.41 -22.52 3.37
N PHE A 314 16.18 -23.59 3.63
CA PHE A 314 17.51 -23.53 4.22
C PHE A 314 18.60 -24.19 3.37
N GLY A 315 18.27 -24.76 2.21
CA GLY A 315 19.25 -25.40 1.33
C GLY A 315 19.84 -26.69 1.90
N MET A 316 19.19 -27.30 2.90
CA MET A 316 19.66 -28.51 3.56
C MET A 316 18.90 -29.73 3.05
N SER A 317 19.60 -30.63 2.36
CA SER A 317 19.06 -31.93 1.98
C SER A 317 19.25 -32.91 3.13
N GLY A 318 18.15 -33.41 3.71
CA GLY A 318 18.23 -34.46 4.72
C GLY A 318 18.84 -35.75 4.15
N PRO A 319 19.63 -36.52 4.93
CA PRO A 319 20.09 -37.82 4.49
C PRO A 319 18.91 -38.79 4.45
N MET A 320 18.59 -39.32 3.27
CA MET A 320 17.90 -40.60 3.20
C MET A 320 18.86 -41.64 3.80
N GLN A 321 18.51 -42.15 4.98
CA GLN A 321 19.03 -43.37 5.62
C GLN A 321 20.13 -43.18 6.71
N TYR A 322 19.71 -43.37 7.96
CA TYR A 322 20.46 -43.83 9.14
C TYR A 322 21.99 -43.59 9.16
N SER A 323 22.47 -42.42 9.58
CA SER A 323 23.77 -42.23 10.28
C SER A 323 24.21 -40.78 10.58
N PHE A 324 23.37 -39.76 10.39
CA PHE A 324 23.75 -38.37 10.61
C PHE A 324 22.68 -37.62 11.41
N PRO A 325 23.05 -36.59 12.19
CA PRO A 325 22.10 -35.81 12.99
C PRO A 325 20.99 -35.24 12.10
N ALA A 326 19.78 -35.15 12.65
CA ALA A 326 18.62 -34.61 11.93
C ALA A 326 18.88 -33.15 11.51
N PRO A 327 18.24 -32.64 10.43
CA PRO A 327 18.47 -31.27 9.95
C PRO A 327 18.33 -30.18 11.04
N GLU A 328 17.43 -30.39 12.01
CA GLU A 328 17.22 -29.51 13.17
C GLU A 328 18.42 -29.45 14.13
N GLU A 329 19.17 -30.54 14.28
CA GLU A 329 20.36 -30.59 15.15
C GLU A 329 21.53 -29.83 14.51
N ASP A 330 21.72 -29.99 13.20
CA ASP A 330 22.72 -29.23 12.44
C ASP A 330 22.38 -27.74 12.38
N LEU A 331 21.10 -27.42 12.16
CA LEU A 331 20.60 -26.04 12.10
C LEU A 331 20.53 -25.39 13.49
N SER A 332 20.49 -26.18 14.58
CA SER A 332 20.59 -25.65 15.94
C SER A 332 21.95 -25.00 16.23
N ASN A 333 23.01 -25.38 15.49
CA ASN A 333 24.30 -24.72 15.59
C ASN A 333 24.19 -23.30 15.01
N VAL A 334 24.43 -22.29 15.85
CA VAL A 334 24.27 -20.87 15.47
C VAL A 334 25.19 -20.50 14.31
N GLY A 335 26.38 -21.11 14.19
CA GLY A 335 27.29 -20.89 13.06
C GLY A 335 26.75 -21.47 11.75
N THR A 336 26.15 -22.66 11.79
CA THR A 336 25.51 -23.27 10.63
C THR A 336 24.29 -22.46 10.20
N LEU A 337 23.43 -22.08 11.16
CA LEU A 337 22.27 -21.24 10.90
C LEU A 337 22.67 -19.88 10.30
N ALA A 338 23.72 -19.26 10.82
CA ALA A 338 24.28 -18.01 10.28
C ALA A 338 24.72 -18.17 8.82
N ASN A 339 25.42 -19.26 8.48
CA ASN A 339 25.88 -19.52 7.13
C ASN A 339 24.71 -19.77 6.16
N GLN A 340 23.76 -20.63 6.53
CA GLN A 340 22.63 -20.98 5.66
C GLN A 340 21.66 -19.81 5.46
N THR A 341 21.51 -18.94 6.46
CA THR A 341 20.62 -17.78 6.37
C THR A 341 21.34 -16.51 5.89
N SER A 342 22.66 -16.59 5.69
CA SER A 342 23.54 -15.45 5.38
C SER A 342 23.43 -14.31 6.40
N GLN A 343 23.33 -14.65 7.69
CA GLN A 343 23.18 -13.71 8.81
C GLN A 343 24.43 -13.60 9.67
N SER A 344 24.56 -12.48 10.39
CA SER A 344 25.51 -12.40 11.50
C SER A 344 24.96 -13.16 12.72
N ILE A 345 25.87 -13.69 13.53
CA ILE A 345 25.53 -14.34 14.80
C ILE A 345 24.76 -13.38 15.72
N GLU A 346 25.17 -12.10 15.75
CA GLU A 346 24.49 -11.06 16.54
C GLU A 346 23.03 -10.85 16.12
N SER A 347 22.76 -10.84 14.81
CA SER A 347 21.39 -10.74 14.28
C SER A 347 20.51 -11.89 14.79
N ILE A 348 21.04 -13.12 14.79
CA ILE A 348 20.33 -14.29 15.30
C ILE A 348 20.05 -14.15 16.80
N LEU A 349 21.04 -13.74 17.60
CA LEU A 349 20.86 -13.52 19.04
C LEU A 349 19.83 -12.44 19.34
N THR A 350 19.83 -11.34 18.58
CA THR A 350 18.84 -10.26 18.74
C THR A 350 17.41 -10.73 18.44
N LEU A 351 17.24 -11.58 17.42
CA LEU A 351 15.94 -12.15 17.05
C LEU A 351 15.37 -13.08 18.14
N PHE A 352 16.23 -13.78 18.87
CA PHE A 352 15.84 -14.60 20.03
C PHE A 352 15.81 -13.83 21.35
N CYS A 353 16.20 -12.54 21.36
CA CYS A 353 16.38 -11.74 22.58
C CYS A 353 17.27 -12.43 23.65
N ASP A 354 18.31 -13.12 23.19
CA ASP A 354 19.26 -13.87 24.01
C ASP A 354 20.62 -13.16 24.06
N SER A 355 21.28 -13.16 25.21
CA SER A 355 22.55 -12.45 25.42
C SER A 355 23.77 -13.27 24.98
N GLY A 356 23.57 -14.49 24.47
CA GLY A 356 24.63 -15.43 24.11
C GLY A 356 25.30 -16.11 25.31
N CYS A 357 26.10 -17.13 25.03
CA CYS A 357 26.98 -17.77 26.00
C CYS A 357 28.43 -17.28 25.81
N ASN A 358 29.08 -16.82 26.89
CA ASN A 358 30.47 -16.38 26.90
C ASN A 358 31.22 -16.98 28.10
N ASP A 359 32.56 -16.86 28.14
CA ASP A 359 33.41 -17.44 29.21
C ASP A 359 32.99 -17.02 30.63
N GLY A 360 32.34 -15.86 30.79
CA GLY A 360 31.82 -15.36 32.06
C GLY A 360 30.44 -15.90 32.45
N ASN A 361 29.63 -16.33 31.47
CA ASN A 361 28.23 -16.78 31.62
C ASN A 361 28.02 -18.23 31.13
N ALA A 362 29.08 -19.01 30.93
CA ALA A 362 29.02 -20.38 30.39
C ALA A 362 28.13 -21.36 31.19
N LYS A 363 27.68 -20.97 32.39
CA LYS A 363 26.77 -21.75 33.26
C LYS A 363 25.37 -21.16 33.43
N SER A 364 25.08 -19.97 32.91
CA SER A 364 23.75 -19.35 33.03
C SER A 364 22.94 -19.58 31.76
N LEU A 365 22.35 -20.77 31.64
CA LEU A 365 21.35 -21.08 30.62
C LEU A 365 20.21 -20.06 30.70
N GLY A 366 19.94 -19.32 29.62
CA GLY A 366 18.80 -18.39 29.52
C GLY A 366 19.04 -16.95 29.99
N SER A 367 20.19 -16.35 29.66
CA SER A 367 20.41 -14.91 29.84
C SER A 367 19.63 -14.10 28.80
N THR A 368 18.56 -13.43 29.22
CA THR A 368 17.72 -12.61 28.33
C THR A 368 18.21 -11.17 28.24
N THR A 369 18.04 -10.55 27.07
CA THR A 369 18.25 -9.11 26.86
C THR A 369 17.01 -8.28 27.20
N VAL A 370 15.86 -8.92 27.46
CA VAL A 370 14.60 -8.23 27.75
C VAL A 370 14.64 -7.62 29.15
N THR A 371 14.18 -6.38 29.27
CA THR A 371 13.98 -5.68 30.54
C THR A 371 12.51 -5.29 30.70
N VAL A 372 12.07 -5.11 31.94
CA VAL A 372 10.71 -4.67 32.27
C VAL A 372 10.77 -3.38 33.08
N THR A 373 9.79 -2.51 32.91
CA THR A 373 9.70 -1.26 33.68
C THR A 373 9.76 -1.52 35.19
N PRO A 374 10.54 -0.72 35.95
CA PRO A 374 10.53 -0.80 37.41
C PRO A 374 9.25 -0.23 38.03
N ASN A 375 8.40 0.43 37.23
CA ASN A 375 7.20 1.13 37.67
C ASN A 375 5.97 0.22 37.68
N VAL A 376 6.08 -0.96 38.28
CA VAL A 376 4.96 -1.89 38.53
C VAL A 376 4.68 -1.95 40.03
N ASP A 377 3.41 -1.85 40.43
CA ASP A 377 3.04 -2.01 41.83
C ASP A 377 3.36 -3.44 42.30
N GLY A 378 4.04 -3.60 43.44
CA GLY A 378 4.51 -4.92 43.92
C GLY A 378 3.39 -5.95 44.21
N SER A 379 2.13 -5.50 44.27
CA SER A 379 0.96 -6.37 44.36
C SER A 379 0.55 -7.02 43.03
N VAL A 380 1.10 -6.56 41.90
CA VAL A 380 0.74 -7.01 40.55
C VAL A 380 1.71 -8.09 40.11
N GLN A 381 1.19 -9.29 39.88
CA GLN A 381 1.96 -10.45 39.40
C GLN A 381 1.88 -10.56 37.86
N GLY A 382 2.86 -11.19 37.24
CA GLY A 382 2.85 -11.51 35.80
C GLY A 382 3.78 -10.67 34.92
N TYR A 383 4.38 -9.60 35.45
CA TYR A 383 5.40 -8.82 34.74
C TYR A 383 6.79 -9.39 35.02
N THR A 384 7.31 -10.18 34.07
CA THR A 384 8.65 -10.79 34.16
C THR A 384 9.42 -10.51 32.87
N ALA A 385 10.70 -10.16 33.01
CA ALA A 385 11.58 -10.02 31.86
C ALA A 385 11.83 -11.39 31.21
N GLY A 386 11.58 -11.51 29.90
CA GLY A 386 11.94 -12.70 29.16
C GLY A 386 11.49 -12.70 27.70
N PRO A 387 12.15 -13.46 26.81
CA PRO A 387 11.90 -13.43 25.36
C PRO A 387 10.50 -13.86 24.95
N LYS A 388 9.83 -14.65 25.81
CA LYS A 388 8.45 -15.11 25.60
C LYS A 388 7.39 -14.03 25.85
N ASN A 389 7.76 -12.93 26.53
CA ASN A 389 6.83 -11.85 26.88
C ASN A 389 7.00 -10.63 25.96
N TYR A 390 8.18 -10.47 25.35
CA TYR A 390 8.50 -9.36 24.45
C TYR A 390 9.65 -9.72 23.51
N GLY A 391 9.57 -9.25 22.27
CA GLY A 391 10.65 -9.25 21.29
C GLY A 391 10.87 -10.55 20.51
N ALA A 392 10.63 -11.71 21.13
CA ALA A 392 10.75 -13.01 20.48
C ALA A 392 9.52 -13.91 20.77
N VAL A 393 8.34 -13.32 20.91
CA VAL A 393 7.12 -14.05 21.29
C VAL A 393 6.69 -15.01 20.18
N ILE A 394 6.73 -14.55 18.92
CA ILE A 394 6.34 -15.32 17.74
C ILE A 394 7.37 -16.42 17.47
N VAL A 395 8.66 -16.10 17.46
CA VAL A 395 9.73 -17.07 17.18
C VAL A 395 9.73 -18.22 18.20
N ASN A 396 9.39 -17.95 19.46
CA ASN A 396 9.25 -18.98 20.48
C ASN A 396 8.01 -19.89 20.32
N ALA A 397 7.21 -19.73 19.26
CA ALA A 397 6.08 -20.57 18.89
C ALA A 397 4.97 -20.75 19.94
N GLY A 398 4.86 -19.84 20.91
CA GLY A 398 3.95 -19.99 22.05
C GLY A 398 4.37 -21.07 23.06
N ASN A 399 5.63 -21.53 22.99
CA ASN A 399 6.17 -22.48 23.95
C ASN A 399 6.32 -21.87 25.34
N SER A 400 6.12 -22.68 26.38
CA SER A 400 6.21 -22.25 27.79
C SER A 400 7.65 -21.86 28.20
N ALA A 401 8.64 -22.47 27.56
CA ALA A 401 10.07 -22.21 27.72
C ALA A 401 10.64 -21.54 26.45
N PRO A 402 11.35 -20.41 26.59
CA PRO A 402 11.98 -19.73 25.46
C PRO A 402 13.18 -20.52 24.94
N VAL A 403 13.50 -20.32 23.66
CA VAL A 403 14.74 -20.76 23.03
C VAL A 403 15.88 -19.86 23.51
N THR A 404 16.98 -20.49 23.91
CA THR A 404 18.16 -19.82 24.49
C THR A 404 19.44 -20.45 23.94
N THR A 405 20.59 -19.82 24.12
CA THR A 405 21.86 -20.42 23.70
C THR A 405 22.52 -21.26 24.80
N ALA A 406 23.20 -22.32 24.37
CA ALA A 406 24.06 -23.17 25.19
C ALA A 406 25.42 -23.42 24.49
N PRO A 407 26.50 -23.66 25.25
CA PRO A 407 27.79 -24.02 24.66
C PRO A 407 27.71 -25.40 23.96
N VAL A 408 28.46 -25.56 22.86
CA VAL A 408 28.65 -26.87 22.23
C VAL A 408 29.62 -27.68 23.10
N GLU A 409 29.10 -28.67 23.83
CA GLU A 409 29.92 -29.69 24.48
C GLU A 409 30.28 -30.77 23.43
N ASP A 410 31.56 -31.14 23.34
CA ASP A 410 32.23 -32.04 22.39
C ASP A 410 32.73 -31.46 21.05
N ASP A 411 33.95 -30.89 21.06
CA ASP A 411 35.02 -31.25 20.10
C ASP A 411 36.38 -30.64 20.53
N ALA A 412 37.31 -31.52 20.95
CA ALA A 412 38.60 -31.12 21.52
C ALA A 412 39.57 -30.43 20.52
N GLU A 413 39.28 -30.41 19.22
CA GLU A 413 40.08 -29.72 18.19
C GLU A 413 39.52 -28.35 17.77
N LEU A 414 38.27 -28.01 18.11
CA LEU A 414 37.64 -26.70 17.84
C LEU A 414 37.64 -25.76 19.05
N ALA A 415 38.37 -26.13 20.11
CA ALA A 415 38.48 -25.38 21.37
C ALA A 415 39.11 -23.97 21.26
N THR A 416 39.40 -23.48 20.05
CA THR A 416 39.79 -22.07 19.81
C THR A 416 38.67 -21.18 19.26
N LYS A 417 37.47 -21.72 18.99
CA LYS A 417 36.22 -20.96 18.76
C LYS A 417 35.05 -21.73 19.36
N MET A 418 34.65 -21.41 20.60
CA MET A 418 33.46 -22.00 21.24
C MET A 418 32.24 -21.82 20.33
N GLY A 419 31.70 -22.92 19.78
CA GLY A 419 30.43 -22.91 19.07
C GLY A 419 29.27 -22.74 20.04
N MET A 420 28.18 -22.10 19.60
CA MET A 420 26.93 -21.96 20.34
C MET A 420 25.83 -22.79 19.67
N LYS A 421 24.98 -23.44 20.45
CA LYS A 421 23.77 -24.15 19.99
C LYS A 421 22.52 -23.48 20.56
N LEU A 422 21.47 -23.40 19.74
CA LEU A 422 20.13 -23.06 20.17
C LEU A 422 19.51 -24.26 20.86
N VAL A 423 18.96 -24.05 22.05
CA VAL A 423 18.33 -25.10 22.85
C VAL A 423 17.03 -24.58 23.48
N GLN A 424 16.10 -25.49 23.73
CA GLN A 424 14.84 -25.17 24.38
C GLN A 424 14.80 -25.75 25.80
N ASN A 425 14.75 -24.88 26.82
CA ASN A 425 14.87 -25.32 28.21
C ASN A 425 13.54 -25.86 28.77
N VAL A 426 13.25 -27.14 28.49
CA VAL A 426 12.03 -27.82 28.95
C VAL A 426 12.19 -28.51 30.32
N GLY A 427 13.25 -28.18 31.10
CA GLY A 427 13.45 -28.69 32.46
C GLY A 427 14.12 -30.06 32.59
N GLY A 428 14.88 -30.50 31.57
CA GLY A 428 15.66 -31.76 31.58
C GLY A 428 17.18 -31.55 31.62
N SER A 429 17.95 -32.62 31.89
CA SER A 429 19.42 -32.59 31.93
C SER A 429 20.09 -32.33 30.58
N PHE A 430 19.38 -32.60 29.48
CA PHE A 430 19.80 -32.33 28.10
C PHE A 430 18.67 -31.55 27.42
N PRO A 431 18.81 -30.24 27.19
CA PRO A 431 17.77 -29.46 26.55
C PRO A 431 17.70 -29.80 25.04
N PRO A 432 16.52 -30.12 24.49
CA PRO A 432 16.34 -30.47 23.07
C PRO A 432 16.60 -29.28 22.14
N PRO A 433 16.82 -29.53 20.83
CA PRO A 433 16.86 -28.48 19.82
C PRO A 433 15.50 -27.75 19.71
N PRO A 434 15.45 -26.56 19.09
CA PRO A 434 14.20 -25.86 18.82
C PRO A 434 13.26 -26.70 17.93
N SER A 435 11.96 -26.53 18.10
CA SER A 435 10.98 -27.25 17.27
C SER A 435 10.97 -26.77 15.81
N ASP A 436 10.54 -27.64 14.88
CA ASP A 436 10.35 -27.30 13.45
C ASP A 436 9.50 -26.02 13.24
N LYS A 437 8.50 -25.82 14.11
CA LYS A 437 7.66 -24.61 14.10
C LYS A 437 8.45 -23.35 14.45
N CYS A 438 9.39 -23.45 15.40
CA CYS A 438 10.31 -22.36 15.74
C CYS A 438 11.18 -21.99 14.53
N PHE A 439 11.67 -22.96 13.76
CA PHE A 439 12.46 -22.69 12.55
C PHE A 439 11.63 -22.05 11.43
N THR A 440 10.36 -22.47 11.27
CA THR A 440 9.41 -21.81 10.37
C THR A 440 9.24 -20.33 10.72
N GLN A 441 8.93 -20.04 12.00
CA GLN A 441 8.69 -18.67 12.47
C GLN A 441 9.96 -17.84 12.47
N PHE A 442 11.12 -18.43 12.77
CA PHE A 442 12.42 -17.79 12.62
C PHE A 442 12.63 -17.34 11.17
N ASN A 443 12.41 -18.23 10.18
CA ASN A 443 12.61 -17.91 8.77
C ASN A 443 11.66 -16.77 8.32
N GLN A 444 10.40 -16.80 8.77
CA GLN A 444 9.42 -15.75 8.47
C GLN A 444 9.78 -14.41 9.14
N MET A 445 10.04 -14.41 10.44
CA MET A 445 10.35 -13.20 11.20
C MET A 445 11.64 -12.54 10.74
N TYR A 446 12.67 -13.34 10.46
CA TYR A 446 13.91 -12.85 9.89
C TYR A 446 13.65 -12.15 8.54
N ARG A 447 13.01 -12.83 7.60
CA ARG A 447 12.75 -12.26 6.27
C ARG A 447 11.88 -11.02 6.34
N LEU A 448 10.80 -11.06 7.11
CA LEU A 448 9.91 -9.92 7.31
C LEU A 448 10.66 -8.73 7.94
N SER A 449 11.53 -8.96 8.93
CA SER A 449 12.33 -7.89 9.54
C SER A 449 13.23 -7.21 8.50
N HIS A 450 13.85 -8.01 7.61
CA HIS A 450 14.71 -7.50 6.55
C HIS A 450 13.93 -6.74 5.48
N TRP A 451 12.81 -7.29 5.00
CA TRP A 451 12.00 -6.67 3.96
C TRP A 451 11.30 -5.39 4.43
N MET A 452 10.77 -5.39 5.66
CA MET A 452 10.12 -4.22 6.26
C MET A 452 11.12 -3.21 6.84
N ARG A 453 12.39 -3.58 6.97
CA ARG A 453 13.46 -2.79 7.62
C ARG A 453 13.08 -2.36 9.04
N LEU A 454 12.45 -3.27 9.79
CA LEU A 454 12.06 -3.07 11.18
C LEU A 454 12.98 -3.86 12.11
N ALA A 455 13.23 -3.32 13.29
CA ALA A 455 13.92 -4.07 14.33
C ALA A 455 13.09 -5.31 14.71
N PRO A 456 13.71 -6.48 14.95
CA PRO A 456 12.99 -7.72 15.20
C PRO A 456 12.01 -7.64 16.37
N ASP A 457 12.38 -6.92 17.43
CA ASP A 457 11.56 -6.74 18.63
C ASP A 457 10.30 -5.89 18.37
N GLN A 458 10.44 -4.84 17.56
CA GLN A 458 9.33 -3.99 17.15
C GLN A 458 8.37 -4.72 16.20
N LEU A 459 8.91 -5.50 15.26
CA LEU A 459 8.12 -6.33 14.36
C LEU A 459 7.34 -7.40 15.13
N ASP A 460 8.00 -8.12 16.04
CA ASP A 460 7.37 -9.14 16.89
C ASP A 460 6.24 -8.53 17.73
N THR A 461 6.48 -7.37 18.35
CA THR A 461 5.47 -6.65 19.14
C THR A 461 4.25 -6.25 18.29
N LEU A 462 4.47 -5.73 17.09
CA LEU A 462 3.41 -5.29 16.19
C LEU A 462 2.56 -6.47 15.68
N LEU A 463 3.22 -7.54 15.25
CA LEU A 463 2.55 -8.76 14.80
C LEU A 463 1.80 -9.44 15.95
N TYR A 464 2.39 -9.49 17.14
CA TYR A 464 1.73 -10.03 18.32
C TYR A 464 0.49 -9.21 18.70
N ALA A 465 0.57 -7.87 18.64
CA ALA A 465 -0.60 -7.01 18.83
C ALA A 465 -1.70 -7.26 17.78
N ALA A 466 -1.32 -7.53 16.53
CA ALA A 466 -2.25 -7.90 15.46
C ALA A 466 -2.94 -9.26 15.75
N MET A 467 -2.18 -10.29 16.14
CA MET A 467 -2.71 -11.61 16.52
C MET A 467 -3.68 -11.50 17.72
N GLN A 468 -3.32 -10.68 18.70
CA GLN A 468 -4.17 -10.38 19.84
C GLN A 468 -5.49 -9.75 19.35
N ALA A 469 -5.43 -8.70 18.52
CA ALA A 469 -6.62 -8.01 18.01
C ALA A 469 -7.49 -8.90 17.08
N GLY A 470 -6.87 -9.86 16.38
CA GLY A 470 -7.56 -10.86 15.57
C GLY A 470 -8.11 -12.07 16.34
N GLY A 471 -7.72 -12.26 17.60
CA GLY A 471 -8.16 -13.37 18.45
C GLY A 471 -7.52 -14.73 18.14
N THR A 472 -6.43 -14.77 17.35
CA THR A 472 -5.76 -15.98 16.83
C THR A 472 -4.52 -16.41 17.62
N THR A 473 -4.44 -16.06 18.90
CA THR A 473 -3.23 -16.22 19.73
C THR A 473 -2.86 -17.66 20.08
N THR A 474 -3.76 -18.62 19.88
CA THR A 474 -3.52 -20.03 20.23
C THR A 474 -2.58 -20.73 19.25
N LYS A 475 -2.54 -20.28 17.99
CA LYS A 475 -1.69 -20.87 16.96
C LYS A 475 -0.35 -20.16 16.79
N MET A 476 -0.23 -18.88 17.17
CA MET A 476 1.00 -18.08 16.95
C MET A 476 1.47 -18.11 15.48
N GLU A 477 0.53 -18.08 14.54
CA GLU A 477 0.79 -18.13 13.10
C GLU A 477 0.52 -16.76 12.48
N ILE A 478 1.42 -16.32 11.60
CA ILE A 478 1.28 -15.04 10.89
C ILE A 478 0.16 -15.18 9.87
N ASP A 479 -0.96 -14.49 10.11
CA ASP A 479 -2.15 -14.55 9.27
C ASP A 479 -2.29 -13.32 8.36
N THR A 480 -3.32 -13.32 7.50
CA THR A 480 -3.60 -12.20 6.61
C THR A 480 -3.89 -10.91 7.38
N ASN A 481 -4.46 -10.98 8.58
CA ASN A 481 -4.71 -9.80 9.42
C ASN A 481 -3.40 -9.18 9.92
N CYS A 482 -2.38 -9.99 10.20
CA CYS A 482 -1.02 -9.51 10.48
C CYS A 482 -0.46 -8.71 9.31
N MET A 483 -0.61 -9.20 8.07
CA MET A 483 -0.17 -8.46 6.87
C MET A 483 -0.95 -7.17 6.65
N ARG A 484 -2.27 -7.14 6.92
CA ARG A 484 -3.07 -5.89 6.89
C ARG A 484 -2.52 -4.84 7.85
N VAL A 485 -2.16 -5.25 9.06
CA VAL A 485 -1.60 -4.35 10.08
C VAL A 485 -0.23 -3.82 9.66
N LEU A 486 0.62 -4.65 9.04
CA LEU A 486 1.91 -4.19 8.50
C LEU A 486 1.73 -3.15 7.39
N GLY A 487 0.78 -3.35 6.49
CA GLY A 487 0.45 -2.37 5.45
C GLY A 487 -0.12 -1.08 6.01
N PHE A 488 -1.04 -1.19 6.97
CA PHE A 488 -1.58 -0.03 7.69
C PHE A 488 -0.47 0.75 8.40
N TYR A 489 0.43 0.05 9.10
CA TYR A 489 1.60 0.65 9.75
C TYR A 489 2.44 1.43 8.74
N ARG A 490 2.81 0.83 7.60
CA ARG A 490 3.66 1.49 6.62
C ARG A 490 3.01 2.76 6.08
N ARG A 491 1.74 2.69 5.68
CA ARG A 491 0.99 3.87 5.20
C ARG A 491 0.90 4.98 6.24
N TRP A 492 0.62 4.63 7.51
CA TRP A 492 0.51 5.59 8.60
C TRP A 492 1.86 6.12 9.08
N ALA A 493 2.92 5.33 9.00
CA ALA A 493 4.28 5.77 9.28
C ALA A 493 4.73 6.81 8.25
N GLU A 494 4.45 6.56 6.96
CA GLU A 494 4.76 7.50 5.87
C GLU A 494 3.93 8.79 5.96
N SER A 495 2.63 8.69 6.27
CA SER A 495 1.72 9.85 6.26
C SER A 495 1.74 10.67 7.57
N TYR A 496 1.88 10.00 8.71
CA TYR A 496 1.67 10.59 10.05
C TYR A 496 2.85 10.42 11.01
N GLN A 497 3.97 9.81 10.57
CA GLN A 497 5.18 9.60 11.38
C GLN A 497 4.90 8.81 12.68
N VAL A 498 4.06 7.79 12.57
CA VAL A 498 3.71 6.89 13.68
C VAL A 498 4.70 5.73 13.74
N SER A 499 5.12 5.34 14.94
CA SER A 499 6.06 4.22 15.14
C SER A 499 5.35 2.86 15.18
N ALA A 500 6.08 1.77 14.97
CA ALA A 500 5.52 0.41 15.06
C ALA A 500 4.93 0.13 16.46
N GLU A 501 5.61 0.60 17.52
CA GLU A 501 5.13 0.48 18.90
C GLU A 501 3.86 1.30 19.17
N ASP A 502 3.67 2.44 18.49
CA ASP A 502 2.43 3.22 18.60
C ASP A 502 1.25 2.49 17.98
N ILE A 503 1.42 1.89 16.79
CA ILE A 503 0.38 1.08 16.15
C ILE A 503 0.08 -0.16 16.98
N ALA A 504 1.10 -0.82 17.53
CA ALA A 504 0.91 -1.93 18.47
C ALA A 504 0.11 -1.51 19.71
N ALA A 505 0.37 -0.32 20.26
CA ALA A 505 -0.39 0.23 21.37
C ALA A 505 -1.85 0.59 20.99
N ILE A 506 -2.06 1.08 19.77
CA ILE A 506 -3.38 1.34 19.17
C ILE A 506 -4.19 0.06 19.02
N LEU A 507 -3.57 -1.07 18.69
CA LEU A 507 -4.28 -2.34 18.51
C LEU A 507 -4.42 -3.18 19.78
N TRP A 508 -3.52 -3.04 20.75
CA TRP A 508 -3.54 -3.86 21.96
C TRP A 508 -3.17 -3.10 23.24
N GLN A 509 -1.88 -2.83 23.50
CA GLN A 509 -1.44 -2.13 24.71
C GLN A 509 -0.04 -1.53 24.57
N VAL A 510 0.25 -0.52 25.38
CA VAL A 510 1.58 0.09 25.50
C VAL A 510 2.57 -0.92 26.09
N SER A 511 3.75 -1.08 25.50
CA SER A 511 4.74 -2.05 25.97
C SER A 511 5.39 -1.61 27.30
N PRO A 512 5.31 -2.44 28.36
CA PRO A 512 6.08 -2.24 29.59
C PRO A 512 7.50 -2.83 29.51
N TYR A 513 7.87 -3.40 28.36
CA TYR A 513 9.13 -4.09 28.13
C TYR A 513 10.03 -3.32 27.15
N ALA A 514 11.32 -3.62 27.18
CA ALA A 514 12.32 -3.17 26.23
C ALA A 514 13.39 -4.25 26.03
N VAL A 515 14.26 -4.06 25.04
CA VAL A 515 15.42 -4.92 24.77
C VAL A 515 16.70 -4.13 25.05
N LEU A 516 17.70 -4.80 25.63
CA LEU A 516 19.00 -4.24 26.01
C LEU A 516 18.84 -3.01 26.93
N ASP A 517 19.56 -1.93 26.64
CA ASP A 517 19.59 -0.69 27.40
C ASP A 517 18.46 0.30 27.00
N ALA A 518 17.51 -0.12 26.16
CA ALA A 518 16.41 0.74 25.75
C ALA A 518 15.42 0.99 26.90
N ILE A 519 14.82 2.19 26.93
CA ILE A 519 13.79 2.54 27.92
C ILE A 519 12.44 2.00 27.44
N PRO A 520 11.69 1.24 28.27
CA PRO A 520 10.35 0.75 27.92
C PRO A 520 9.41 1.84 27.42
N GLN A 521 8.56 1.51 26.44
CA GLN A 521 7.59 2.45 25.84
C GLN A 521 6.73 3.12 26.91
N PHE A 522 6.27 2.34 27.90
CA PHE A 522 5.50 2.84 29.04
C PHE A 522 6.19 4.00 29.77
N ASP A 523 7.49 3.87 30.06
CA ASP A 523 8.24 4.90 30.78
C ASP A 523 8.54 6.11 29.89
N ARG A 524 8.77 5.90 28.59
CA ARG A 524 8.92 7.00 27.61
C ARG A 524 7.66 7.85 27.47
N ILE A 525 6.48 7.29 27.72
CA ILE A 525 5.19 8.00 27.62
C ILE A 525 4.80 8.61 28.98
N PHE A 526 4.71 7.78 30.03
CA PHE A 526 4.11 8.18 31.31
C PHE A 526 5.11 8.79 32.29
N ASN A 527 6.40 8.48 32.15
CA ASN A 527 7.44 8.80 33.14
C ASN A 527 8.61 9.61 32.54
N ALA A 528 8.39 10.30 31.42
CA ALA A 528 9.44 11.06 30.73
C ALA A 528 9.85 12.35 31.46
N VAL A 529 8.97 12.93 32.28
CA VAL A 529 9.21 14.24 32.94
C VAL A 529 10.05 14.04 34.21
N PRO A 530 11.27 14.62 34.29
CA PRO A 530 12.12 14.49 35.47
C PRO A 530 11.50 15.18 36.70
N GLY A 531 11.56 14.53 37.86
CA GLY A 531 11.12 15.10 39.15
C GLY A 531 9.64 14.91 39.49
N GLN A 532 8.84 14.36 38.57
CA GLN A 532 7.46 13.95 38.84
C GLN A 532 7.45 12.56 39.53
N GLN A 533 6.46 12.32 40.40
CA GLN A 533 6.24 10.97 40.93
C GLN A 533 5.90 10.00 39.79
N PRO A 534 6.63 8.87 39.64
CA PRO A 534 6.41 7.97 38.53
C PRO A 534 5.04 7.31 38.62
N ILE A 535 4.34 7.28 37.51
CA ILE A 535 3.08 6.55 37.35
C ILE A 535 3.41 5.07 37.32
N LYS A 536 2.83 4.33 38.25
CA LYS A 536 3.00 2.87 38.34
C LYS A 536 1.82 2.13 37.72
N ILE A 537 2.09 0.98 37.11
CA ILE A 537 1.08 0.04 36.64
C ILE A 537 0.48 -0.66 37.86
N GLY A 538 -0.82 -0.46 38.07
CA GLY A 538 -1.59 -1.01 39.18
C GLY A 538 -2.42 -2.23 38.81
N GLY A 539 -2.93 -2.93 39.83
CA GLY A 539 -3.85 -4.05 39.68
C GLY A 539 -5.33 -3.63 39.66
N PRO A 540 -6.28 -4.59 39.70
CA PRO A 540 -7.72 -4.29 39.74
C PRO A 540 -8.16 -3.41 40.93
N SER A 541 -7.41 -3.43 42.03
CA SER A 541 -7.64 -2.61 43.23
C SER A 541 -7.13 -1.16 43.11
N SER A 542 -6.50 -0.78 41.99
CA SER A 542 -5.93 0.56 41.77
C SER A 542 -6.94 1.58 41.20
N ALA A 543 -8.24 1.35 41.42
CA ALA A 543 -9.29 2.29 41.02
C ALA A 543 -9.18 3.62 41.79
N PHE A 544 -9.38 4.73 41.09
CA PHE A 544 -9.42 6.06 41.69
C PHE A 544 -10.53 6.90 41.06
N ASP A 545 -11.09 7.82 41.85
CA ASP A 545 -12.09 8.78 41.39
C ASP A 545 -11.38 9.95 40.70
N TYR A 546 -11.55 10.05 39.38
CA TYR A 546 -10.87 11.07 38.57
C TYR A 546 -11.49 12.47 38.70
N THR A 547 -12.60 12.62 39.43
CA THR A 547 -13.24 13.90 39.75
C THR A 547 -12.94 14.39 41.16
N ALA A 548 -12.39 13.53 42.02
CA ALA A 548 -12.12 13.84 43.41
C ALA A 548 -10.81 14.63 43.56
N ALA A 549 -10.84 15.70 44.37
CA ALA A 549 -9.68 16.55 44.65
C ALA A 549 -8.48 15.78 45.26
N ALA A 550 -8.73 14.63 45.92
CA ALA A 550 -7.68 13.77 46.48
C ALA A 550 -6.73 13.19 45.40
N TYR A 551 -7.20 13.05 44.16
CA TYR A 551 -6.42 12.48 43.05
C TYR A 551 -6.00 13.54 42.02
N ALA A 552 -6.18 14.84 42.30
CA ALA A 552 -5.84 15.92 41.37
C ALA A 552 -4.37 15.87 40.92
N GLY A 553 -3.43 15.51 41.81
CA GLY A 553 -2.02 15.36 41.45
C GLY A 553 -1.73 14.20 40.47
N LEU A 554 -2.49 13.10 40.56
CA LEU A 554 -2.40 11.97 39.63
C LEU A 554 -3.06 12.31 38.28
N VAL A 555 -4.16 13.06 38.31
CA VAL A 555 -4.80 13.55 37.08
C VAL A 555 -3.86 14.51 36.34
N GLN A 556 -3.22 15.42 37.06
CA GLN A 556 -2.22 16.33 36.49
C GLN A 556 -1.01 15.60 35.89
N SER A 557 -0.51 14.54 36.56
CA SER A 557 0.59 13.74 36.02
C SER A 557 0.19 13.01 34.74
N LEU A 558 -1.03 12.46 34.67
CA LEU A 558 -1.57 11.82 33.47
C LEU A 558 -1.81 12.83 32.34
N CYS A 559 -2.33 14.02 32.65
CA CYS A 559 -2.51 15.10 31.67
C CYS A 559 -1.16 15.56 31.10
N ALA A 560 -0.13 15.70 31.95
CA ALA A 560 1.21 16.08 31.53
C ALA A 560 1.87 15.00 30.66
N ALA A 561 1.73 13.72 31.02
CA ALA A 561 2.23 12.59 30.26
C ALA A 561 1.61 12.50 28.85
N LEU A 562 0.27 12.62 28.77
CA LEU A 562 -0.47 12.53 27.52
C LEU A 562 -0.49 13.84 26.73
N LYS A 563 0.01 14.94 27.32
CA LYS A 563 0.02 16.30 26.75
C LYS A 563 -1.37 16.83 26.40
N ILE A 564 -2.33 16.63 27.30
CA ILE A 564 -3.74 17.02 27.14
C ILE A 564 -4.19 17.96 28.26
N THR A 565 -5.33 18.62 28.05
CA THR A 565 -5.97 19.44 29.08
C THR A 565 -6.77 18.59 30.07
N GLU A 566 -7.07 19.14 31.26
CA GLU A 566 -7.91 18.46 32.24
C GLU A 566 -9.33 18.20 31.71
N ALA A 567 -9.88 19.12 30.91
CA ALA A 567 -11.19 18.95 30.29
C ALA A 567 -11.20 17.77 29.29
N ASP A 568 -10.17 17.65 28.46
CA ASP A 568 -10.00 16.52 27.54
C ASP A 568 -9.84 15.21 28.31
N PHE A 569 -9.07 15.22 29.40
CA PHE A 569 -8.89 14.05 30.25
C PHE A 569 -10.20 13.57 30.88
N LEU A 570 -11.06 14.48 31.37
CA LEU A 570 -12.36 14.12 31.92
C LEU A 570 -13.27 13.45 30.86
N ARG A 571 -13.28 13.97 29.62
CA ARG A 571 -14.02 13.35 28.49
C ARG A 571 -13.46 11.96 28.19
N LEU A 572 -12.15 11.81 28.09
CA LEU A 572 -11.49 10.53 27.85
C LEU A 572 -11.74 9.52 28.96
N ALA A 573 -11.59 9.91 30.22
CA ALA A 573 -11.82 9.06 31.39
C ALA A 573 -13.27 8.56 31.43
N ALA A 574 -14.25 9.41 31.13
CA ALA A 574 -15.66 9.03 31.02
C ALA A 574 -15.88 8.00 29.89
N THR A 575 -15.27 8.19 28.71
CA THR A 575 -15.39 7.24 27.60
C THR A 575 -14.75 5.88 27.91
N VAL A 576 -13.57 5.85 28.53
CA VAL A 576 -12.89 4.62 28.96
C VAL A 576 -13.68 3.91 30.05
N GLN A 577 -14.22 4.65 31.01
CA GLN A 577 -15.07 4.12 32.07
C GLN A 577 -16.32 3.44 31.50
N ALA A 578 -17.00 4.07 30.53
CA ALA A 578 -18.16 3.49 29.86
C ALA A 578 -17.79 2.23 29.05
N ALA A 579 -16.74 2.29 28.24
CA ALA A 579 -16.32 1.19 27.38
C ALA A 579 -15.82 -0.04 28.15
N GLN A 580 -15.14 0.16 29.28
CA GLN A 580 -14.61 -0.92 30.13
C GLN A 580 -15.57 -1.34 31.25
N LYS A 581 -16.79 -0.79 31.29
CA LYS A 581 -17.83 -1.09 32.29
C LYS A 581 -17.36 -0.92 33.74
N LEU A 582 -16.61 0.16 33.99
CA LEU A 582 -16.12 0.51 35.32
C LEU A 582 -17.18 1.30 36.11
N THR A 583 -17.00 1.37 37.44
CA THR A 583 -17.83 2.18 38.34
C THR A 583 -17.85 3.65 37.91
N SER A 584 -18.99 4.32 38.02
CA SER A 584 -19.12 5.75 37.68
C SER A 584 -18.04 6.60 38.34
N ASN A 585 -17.47 7.53 37.57
CA ASN A 585 -16.37 8.42 37.98
C ASN A 585 -15.06 7.72 38.38
N HIS A 586 -14.91 6.42 38.15
CA HIS A 586 -13.70 5.68 38.51
C HIS A 586 -12.98 5.10 37.28
N VAL A 587 -11.65 5.25 37.26
CA VAL A 587 -10.74 4.57 36.32
C VAL A 587 -9.66 3.84 37.10
N THR A 588 -9.13 2.74 36.57
CA THR A 588 -8.03 1.98 37.21
C THR A 588 -6.68 2.35 36.62
N ARG A 589 -5.60 2.32 37.42
CA ARG A 589 -4.22 2.44 36.90
C ARG A 589 -3.71 1.15 36.23
N SER A 590 -4.61 0.32 35.72
CA SER A 590 -4.24 -0.92 35.03
C SER A 590 -3.68 -0.61 33.64
N LEU A 591 -2.82 -1.51 33.13
CA LEU A 591 -2.22 -1.35 31.80
C LEU A 591 -3.26 -1.20 30.68
N PRO A 592 -4.40 -1.94 30.67
CA PRO A 592 -5.44 -1.73 29.66
C PRO A 592 -6.12 -0.37 29.74
N CYS A 593 -6.39 0.17 30.94
CA CYS A 593 -6.95 1.51 31.11
C CYS A 593 -5.98 2.60 30.63
N LEU A 594 -4.70 2.52 31.05
CA LEU A 594 -3.67 3.48 30.64
C LEU A 594 -3.42 3.42 29.13
N SER A 595 -3.44 2.21 28.56
CA SER A 595 -3.31 2.03 27.11
C SER A 595 -4.53 2.63 26.38
N ALA A 596 -5.75 2.43 26.85
CA ALA A 596 -6.95 3.03 26.22
C ALA A 596 -6.90 4.57 26.18
N LEU A 597 -6.45 5.21 27.27
CA LEU A 597 -6.20 6.65 27.31
C LEU A 597 -5.11 7.07 26.31
N TYR A 598 -4.02 6.29 26.22
CA TYR A 598 -2.96 6.54 25.25
C TYR A 598 -3.46 6.37 23.80
N ARG A 599 -4.29 5.36 23.49
CA ARG A 599 -4.81 5.14 22.14
C ARG A 599 -5.58 6.33 21.60
N LEU A 600 -6.56 6.80 22.37
CA LEU A 600 -7.42 7.93 21.96
C LEU A 600 -6.60 9.21 21.76
N THR A 601 -5.66 9.48 22.68
CA THR A 601 -4.79 10.65 22.57
C THR A 601 -3.78 10.51 21.43
N ARG A 602 -3.24 9.31 21.20
CA ARG A 602 -2.28 9.06 20.13
C ARG A 602 -2.92 9.18 18.75
N VAL A 603 -4.12 8.64 18.56
CA VAL A 603 -4.90 8.79 17.30
C VAL A 603 -5.18 10.26 17.01
N ALA A 604 -5.64 11.03 18.00
CA ALA A 604 -5.83 12.49 17.85
C ALA A 604 -4.52 13.18 17.45
N SER A 605 -3.42 12.88 18.15
CA SER A 605 -2.10 13.47 17.86
C SER A 605 -1.55 13.11 16.48
N ALA A 606 -1.76 11.88 16.01
CA ALA A 606 -1.28 11.40 14.71
C ALA A 606 -1.97 12.17 13.57
N LEU A 607 -3.27 12.41 13.69
CA LEU A 607 -4.06 13.21 12.75
C LEU A 607 -3.89 14.73 12.96
N ARG A 608 -3.07 15.14 13.93
CA ARG A 608 -2.84 16.55 14.32
C ARG A 608 -4.14 17.27 14.70
N LEU A 609 -5.00 16.57 15.43
CA LEU A 609 -6.26 17.08 15.98
C LEU A 609 -6.15 17.25 17.50
N SER A 610 -6.94 18.16 18.07
CA SER A 610 -7.20 18.15 19.50
C SER A 610 -8.10 16.95 19.85
N VAL A 611 -8.12 16.56 21.12
CA VAL A 611 -9.00 15.45 21.57
C VAL A 611 -10.47 15.82 21.38
N SER A 612 -10.86 17.07 21.69
CA SER A 612 -12.21 17.56 21.43
C SER A 612 -12.58 17.48 19.95
N ASP A 613 -11.70 17.96 19.07
CA ASP A 613 -11.95 17.98 17.62
C ASP A 613 -12.07 16.57 17.04
N MET A 614 -11.28 15.62 17.55
CA MET A 614 -11.38 14.22 17.16
C MET A 614 -12.76 13.64 17.51
N PHE A 615 -13.23 13.87 18.74
CA PHE A 615 -14.56 13.42 19.14
C PHE A 615 -15.66 14.10 18.33
N ASP A 616 -15.51 15.40 18.04
CA ASP A 616 -16.50 16.13 17.26
C ASP A 616 -16.62 15.57 15.83
N LEU A 617 -15.52 15.10 15.22
CA LEU A 617 -15.56 14.40 13.93
C LEU A 617 -16.10 12.97 14.05
N LEU A 618 -15.75 12.24 15.12
CA LEU A 618 -16.26 10.90 15.39
C LEU A 618 -17.78 10.92 15.55
N ASP A 619 -18.33 11.89 16.28
CA ASP A 619 -19.76 12.07 16.46
C ASP A 619 -20.51 12.34 15.14
N ARG A 620 -19.82 12.65 14.04
CA ARG A 620 -20.41 12.83 12.69
C ARG A 620 -20.26 11.61 11.80
N MET A 621 -19.26 10.77 12.05
CA MET A 621 -19.02 9.56 11.27
C MET A 621 -20.09 8.50 11.61
N PRO A 622 -20.70 7.80 10.63
CA PRO A 622 -21.74 6.80 10.89
C PRO A 622 -21.34 5.71 11.91
N ASP A 623 -20.08 5.29 11.90
CA ASP A 623 -19.52 4.27 12.79
C ASP A 623 -18.60 4.85 13.89
N GLY A 624 -18.68 6.15 14.17
CA GLY A 624 -17.78 6.83 15.11
C GLY A 624 -17.91 6.37 16.56
N ASP A 625 -19.14 6.07 17.00
CA ASP A 625 -19.39 5.51 18.34
C ASP A 625 -18.76 4.12 18.51
N ALA A 626 -18.78 3.31 17.44
CA ALA A 626 -18.16 1.99 17.43
C ALA A 626 -16.64 2.10 17.52
N LEU A 627 -16.01 3.00 16.75
CA LEU A 627 -14.57 3.25 16.82
C LEU A 627 -14.16 3.74 18.21
N THR A 628 -14.90 4.72 18.75
CA THR A 628 -14.67 5.26 20.10
C THR A 628 -14.73 4.16 21.16
N SER A 629 -15.76 3.32 21.08
CA SER A 629 -15.95 2.19 22.01
C SER A 629 -14.83 1.14 21.88
N GLN A 630 -14.36 0.88 20.66
CA GLN A 630 -13.24 -0.05 20.42
C GLN A 630 -11.92 0.48 20.98
N LEU A 631 -11.58 1.75 20.70
CA LEU A 631 -10.34 2.38 21.17
C LEU A 631 -10.32 2.55 22.70
N ALA A 632 -11.46 2.92 23.29
CA ALA A 632 -11.64 3.07 24.73
C ALA A 632 -11.74 1.73 25.50
N GLY A 633 -12.12 0.66 24.79
CA GLY A 633 -12.23 -0.68 25.34
C GLY A 633 -10.89 -1.28 25.78
N VAL A 634 -10.94 -2.48 26.37
CA VAL A 634 -9.73 -3.21 26.80
C VAL A 634 -8.84 -3.51 25.59
N GLN A 635 -9.45 -3.91 24.48
CA GLN A 635 -8.75 -4.29 23.27
C GLN A 635 -9.64 -4.09 22.02
N PRO A 636 -9.17 -3.32 21.03
CA PRO A 636 -9.78 -3.26 19.69
C PRO A 636 -9.77 -4.61 18.99
N LYS A 637 -10.75 -4.84 18.11
CA LYS A 637 -10.90 -6.11 17.40
C LYS A 637 -10.77 -5.92 15.90
N LEU A 638 -10.00 -6.80 15.26
CA LEU A 638 -9.97 -6.94 13.81
C LEU A 638 -11.14 -7.82 13.37
N SER A 639 -11.67 -7.56 12.18
CA SER A 639 -12.75 -8.38 11.64
C SER A 639 -12.23 -9.77 11.25
N LEU A 640 -13.11 -10.76 11.35
CA LEU A 640 -12.86 -12.08 10.76
C LEU A 640 -12.93 -11.96 9.24
N LEU A 641 -12.04 -12.65 8.55
CA LEU A 641 -12.05 -12.74 7.10
C LEU A 641 -13.06 -13.79 6.64
N ALA A 642 -13.74 -13.54 5.52
CA ALA A 642 -14.64 -14.50 4.90
C ALA A 642 -13.91 -15.82 4.60
N THR A 643 -14.60 -16.95 4.74
CA THR A 643 -14.03 -18.29 4.55
C THR A 643 -13.92 -18.71 3.08
N THR A 644 -14.57 -17.98 2.17
CA THR A 644 -14.57 -18.21 0.73
C THR A 644 -13.88 -17.06 0.01
N ALA A 645 -13.05 -17.36 -1.00
CA ALA A 645 -12.45 -16.33 -1.85
C ALA A 645 -13.52 -15.50 -2.60
N PRO A 646 -13.33 -14.18 -2.76
CA PRO A 646 -12.22 -13.38 -2.25
C PRO A 646 -12.29 -13.21 -0.72
N LEU A 647 -11.14 -13.32 -0.06
CA LEU A 647 -11.03 -13.02 1.37
C LEU A 647 -11.37 -11.55 1.53
N ILE A 648 -12.48 -11.22 2.18
CA ILE A 648 -12.88 -9.85 2.49
C ILE A 648 -13.21 -9.84 3.99
N PRO A 649 -12.92 -8.76 4.73
CA PRO A 649 -13.42 -8.62 6.10
C PRO A 649 -14.94 -8.84 6.13
N THR A 650 -15.47 -9.42 7.21
CA THR A 650 -16.93 -9.66 7.32
C THR A 650 -17.67 -8.43 7.80
N THR A 651 -16.98 -7.59 8.55
CA THR A 651 -17.46 -6.31 9.10
C THR A 651 -16.36 -5.28 8.96
N ARG A 652 -16.75 -4.01 8.89
CA ARG A 652 -15.80 -2.91 9.01
C ARG A 652 -15.10 -2.93 10.37
N ASP A 653 -13.77 -2.91 10.37
CA ASP A 653 -12.97 -2.99 11.60
C ASP A 653 -12.25 -1.69 11.97
N VAL A 654 -11.45 -1.75 13.04
CA VAL A 654 -10.69 -0.61 13.56
C VAL A 654 -9.78 0.01 12.50
N LEU A 655 -9.20 -0.77 11.58
CA LEU A 655 -8.29 -0.23 10.56
C LEU A 655 -9.08 0.62 9.54
N ASP A 656 -10.19 0.06 9.04
CA ASP A 656 -11.06 0.74 8.07
C ASP A 656 -11.70 2.02 8.67
N GLN A 657 -11.98 2.01 9.96
CA GLN A 657 -12.54 3.15 10.68
C GLN A 657 -11.48 4.24 10.94
N LEU A 658 -10.24 3.86 11.29
CA LEU A 658 -9.13 4.80 11.44
C LEU A 658 -8.80 5.48 10.11
N ASP A 659 -8.75 4.74 9.01
CA ASP A 659 -8.55 5.33 7.67
C ASP A 659 -9.70 6.23 7.26
N ALA A 660 -10.92 5.90 7.64
CA ALA A 660 -12.07 6.76 7.38
C ALA A 660 -12.04 8.05 8.19
N LEU A 661 -11.61 8.01 9.46
CA LEU A 661 -11.38 9.21 10.25
C LEU A 661 -10.28 10.09 9.63
N ALA A 662 -9.19 9.46 9.16
CA ALA A 662 -8.13 10.14 8.43
C ALA A 662 -8.64 10.79 7.13
N ALA A 663 -9.42 10.05 6.33
CA ALA A 663 -10.02 10.55 5.10
C ALA A 663 -11.05 11.67 5.36
N LEU A 664 -11.84 11.57 6.43
CA LEU A 664 -12.76 12.63 6.86
C LEU A 664 -12.01 13.90 7.23
N ARG A 665 -10.90 13.77 7.96
CA ARG A 665 -10.04 14.90 8.33
C ARG A 665 -9.44 15.58 7.09
N GLU A 666 -9.00 14.80 6.10
CA GLU A 666 -8.53 15.35 4.82
C GLU A 666 -9.66 16.01 4.02
N PHE A 667 -10.85 15.42 4.01
CA PHE A 667 -12.03 15.97 3.34
C PHE A 667 -12.45 17.32 3.93
N VAL A 668 -12.53 17.41 5.27
CA VAL A 668 -12.82 18.66 6.00
C VAL A 668 -11.76 19.73 5.73
N ARG A 669 -10.48 19.34 5.72
CA ARG A 669 -9.36 20.23 5.39
C ARG A 669 -9.43 20.73 3.94
N GLY A 670 -9.83 19.87 3.00
CA GLY A 670 -10.01 20.22 1.58
C GLY A 670 -11.06 21.30 1.35
N HIS A 671 -12.09 21.34 2.21
CA HIS A 671 -13.13 22.37 2.21
C HIS A 671 -12.74 23.65 2.98
N GLY A 672 -11.52 23.71 3.53
CA GLY A 672 -11.08 24.84 4.34
C GLY A 672 -11.82 25.00 5.68
N LEU A 673 -12.48 23.94 6.15
CA LEU A 673 -13.21 23.92 7.41
C LEU A 673 -12.30 23.48 8.56
N THR A 674 -12.55 24.02 9.76
CA THR A 674 -12.02 23.45 11.00
C THR A 674 -12.94 22.32 11.50
N PRO A 675 -12.44 21.35 12.28
CA PRO A 675 -13.28 20.27 12.83
C PRO A 675 -14.51 20.79 13.58
N GLY A 676 -14.35 21.83 14.41
CA GLY A 676 -15.47 22.46 15.11
C GLY A 676 -16.46 23.15 14.15
N ALA A 677 -15.99 23.75 13.05
CA ALA A 677 -16.88 24.32 12.03
C ALA A 677 -17.64 23.22 11.27
N ALA A 678 -16.98 22.10 10.97
CA ALA A 678 -17.65 20.93 10.39
C ALA A 678 -18.69 20.33 11.35
N ALA A 679 -18.40 20.30 12.65
CA ALA A 679 -19.34 19.87 13.67
C ALA A 679 -20.54 20.81 13.82
N ALA A 680 -20.39 22.09 13.49
CA ALA A 680 -21.50 23.05 13.42
C ALA A 680 -22.28 22.98 12.10
N LEU A 681 -21.68 22.50 11.02
CA LEU A 681 -22.31 22.35 9.71
C LEU A 681 -23.09 21.04 9.58
N ILE A 682 -22.55 19.98 10.17
CA ILE A 682 -23.05 18.61 10.05
C ILE A 682 -23.71 18.22 11.38
N ALA A 683 -24.92 17.68 11.32
CA ALA A 683 -25.63 17.16 12.46
C ALA A 683 -25.02 15.83 12.94
N PRO A 684 -24.95 15.57 14.27
CA PRO A 684 -24.52 14.29 14.83
C PRO A 684 -25.39 13.11 14.38
N SER A 685 -26.68 13.36 14.16
CA SER A 685 -27.62 12.35 13.67
C SER A 685 -28.71 13.01 12.86
N ALA A 686 -29.16 12.36 11.79
CA ALA A 686 -30.29 12.80 10.97
C ALA A 686 -31.62 12.84 11.77
N ALA A 687 -31.72 12.11 12.88
CA ALA A 687 -32.93 12.05 13.71
C ALA A 687 -32.96 13.09 14.84
N ASN A 688 -31.84 13.31 15.53
CA ASN A 688 -31.78 14.19 16.72
C ASN A 688 -31.24 15.60 16.42
N GLY A 689 -30.61 15.80 15.26
CA GLY A 689 -30.19 17.12 14.78
C GLY A 689 -29.22 17.85 15.71
N PHE A 690 -29.30 19.19 15.68
CA PHE A 690 -28.52 20.06 16.57
C PHE A 690 -29.31 20.43 17.83
N PRO A 691 -28.64 20.63 18.98
CA PRO A 691 -29.28 21.17 20.16
C PRO A 691 -29.85 22.57 19.89
N VAL A 692 -31.09 22.80 20.29
CA VAL A 692 -31.76 24.10 20.08
C VAL A 692 -31.08 25.17 20.94
N PRO A 693 -30.61 26.29 20.35
CA PRO A 693 -29.94 27.35 21.09
C PRO A 693 -30.91 28.11 22.01
N ALA A 694 -30.35 28.86 22.96
CA ALA A 694 -31.13 29.77 23.78
C ALA A 694 -31.76 30.87 22.91
N SER A 695 -33.02 31.20 23.18
CA SER A 695 -33.73 32.27 22.49
C SER A 695 -33.13 33.65 22.83
N THR A 696 -33.07 34.53 21.83
CA THR A 696 -32.46 35.86 21.94
C THR A 696 -33.41 36.95 21.45
N ALA A 697 -33.12 38.21 21.78
CA ALA A 697 -33.90 39.36 21.31
C ALA A 697 -33.97 39.46 19.76
N ALA A 698 -32.94 38.97 19.05
CA ALA A 698 -32.93 38.93 17.60
C ALA A 698 -34.00 37.98 17.03
N HIS A 699 -34.16 36.78 17.63
CA HIS A 699 -35.22 35.84 17.23
C HIS A 699 -36.62 36.47 17.40
N LEU A 700 -36.84 37.19 18.50
CA LEU A 700 -38.10 37.88 18.74
C LEU A 700 -38.33 39.04 17.75
N ALA A 701 -37.29 39.76 17.35
CA ALA A 701 -37.37 40.80 16.32
C ALA A 701 -37.81 40.22 14.96
N VAL A 702 -37.31 39.04 14.59
CA VAL A 702 -37.72 38.35 13.35
C VAL A 702 -39.20 37.98 13.39
N VAL A 703 -39.68 37.39 14.49
CA VAL A 703 -41.10 37.00 14.66
C VAL A 703 -42.04 38.22 14.64
N THR A 704 -41.66 39.30 15.32
CA THR A 704 -42.46 40.54 15.35
C THR A 704 -42.49 41.25 13.99
N ASN A 705 -41.37 41.28 13.28
CA ASN A 705 -41.30 41.84 11.93
C ASN A 705 -42.13 41.02 10.92
N ALA A 706 -42.06 39.68 10.97
CA ALA A 706 -42.87 38.81 10.13
C ALA A 706 -44.37 39.10 10.32
N THR A 707 -44.84 39.11 11.56
CA THR A 707 -46.27 39.30 11.85
C THR A 707 -46.78 40.70 11.50
N ARG A 708 -45.94 41.73 11.54
CA ARG A 708 -46.30 43.07 11.06
C ARG A 708 -46.61 43.09 9.56
N LEU A 709 -45.96 42.22 8.78
CA LEU A 709 -46.08 42.15 7.32
C LEU A 709 -47.13 41.14 6.84
N ILE A 710 -47.55 40.19 7.69
CA ILE A 710 -48.60 39.19 7.38
C ILE A 710 -49.90 39.80 6.82
N PRO A 711 -50.48 40.90 7.35
CA PRO A 711 -51.77 41.40 6.87
C PRO A 711 -51.80 41.72 5.36
N GLY A 712 -50.66 42.06 4.75
CA GLY A 712 -50.55 42.34 3.32
C GLY A 712 -50.45 41.10 2.41
N SER A 713 -50.14 39.93 3.00
CA SER A 713 -49.95 38.66 2.28
C SER A 713 -51.13 37.68 2.39
N LEU A 714 -52.15 38.00 3.18
CA LEU A 714 -53.35 37.16 3.33
C LEU A 714 -54.18 37.12 2.03
N PHE A 715 -54.76 35.96 1.74
CA PHE A 715 -55.79 35.81 0.71
C PHE A 715 -57.13 36.29 1.27
N ASP A 716 -57.75 37.27 0.62
CA ASP A 716 -59.05 37.82 1.02
C ASP A 716 -60.19 37.11 0.27
N MET A 717 -61.12 36.48 1.02
CA MET A 717 -62.28 35.81 0.45
C MET A 717 -63.26 36.78 -0.23
N ASN A 718 -63.19 38.08 0.07
CA ASN A 718 -64.02 39.10 -0.56
C ASN A 718 -63.71 39.31 -2.06
N ILE A 719 -62.61 38.73 -2.56
CA ILE A 719 -62.22 38.78 -3.98
C ILE A 719 -63.05 37.78 -4.81
N LEU A 720 -63.59 36.70 -4.21
CA LEU A 720 -64.31 35.64 -4.92
C LEU A 720 -65.46 36.10 -5.84
N PRO A 721 -66.33 37.06 -5.44
CA PRO A 721 -67.39 37.57 -6.30
C PRO A 721 -66.88 38.35 -7.54
N SER A 722 -65.64 38.86 -7.48
CA SER A 722 -65.03 39.64 -8.56
C SER A 722 -64.30 38.79 -9.61
N LEU A 723 -64.08 37.50 -9.33
CA LEU A 723 -63.31 36.57 -10.19
C LEU A 723 -64.13 35.94 -11.32
N GLY A 724 -65.44 36.22 -11.39
CA GLY A 724 -66.30 35.72 -12.49
C GLY A 724 -66.51 34.20 -12.49
N LEU A 725 -66.41 33.55 -11.33
CA LEU A 725 -66.48 32.09 -11.22
C LEU A 725 -67.90 31.52 -11.53
N PRO A 726 -68.00 30.30 -12.10
CA PRO A 726 -69.30 29.68 -12.43
C PRO A 726 -70.18 29.45 -11.19
N VAL A 727 -71.39 30.01 -11.16
CA VAL A 727 -72.31 29.88 -10.00
C VAL A 727 -73.05 28.53 -9.97
N GLN A 728 -73.10 27.84 -11.10
CA GLN A 728 -73.72 26.52 -11.26
C GLN A 728 -72.98 25.74 -12.35
N ASP A 729 -72.79 24.44 -12.13
CA ASP A 729 -72.36 23.53 -13.17
C ASP A 729 -73.57 23.14 -14.05
N THR A 730 -73.39 23.19 -15.37
CA THR A 730 -74.41 22.88 -16.37
C THR A 730 -74.63 21.37 -16.59
N SER A 731 -74.00 20.51 -15.78
CA SER A 731 -74.29 19.08 -15.70
C SER A 731 -75.77 18.82 -15.36
N SER A 732 -76.32 17.66 -15.77
CA SER A 732 -77.72 17.29 -15.51
C SER A 732 -77.78 16.22 -14.40
N PRO A 733 -78.36 16.50 -13.22
CA PRO A 733 -79.01 17.76 -12.78
C PRO A 733 -78.02 18.86 -12.39
N PRO A 734 -78.35 20.16 -12.56
CA PRO A 734 -77.44 21.27 -12.31
C PRO A 734 -77.07 21.39 -10.84
N VAL A 735 -75.75 21.46 -10.57
CA VAL A 735 -75.18 21.52 -9.22
C VAL A 735 -74.75 22.96 -8.93
N LYS A 736 -75.33 23.57 -7.89
CA LYS A 736 -74.93 24.91 -7.43
C LYS A 736 -73.56 24.83 -6.74
N VAL A 737 -72.61 25.67 -7.17
CA VAL A 737 -71.26 25.71 -6.60
C VAL A 737 -71.13 26.95 -5.70
N ASP A 738 -70.88 26.72 -4.42
CA ASP A 738 -70.54 27.78 -3.47
C ASP A 738 -69.02 27.82 -3.29
N TRP A 739 -68.37 28.72 -4.03
CA TRP A 739 -66.90 28.84 -4.04
C TRP A 739 -66.30 29.17 -2.67
N ALA A 740 -67.01 29.86 -1.78
CA ALA A 740 -66.53 30.12 -0.43
C ALA A 740 -66.45 28.80 0.37
N SER A 741 -67.45 27.94 0.23
CA SER A 741 -67.43 26.60 0.84
C SER A 741 -66.38 25.68 0.20
N VAL A 742 -66.15 25.79 -1.10
CA VAL A 742 -65.14 24.99 -1.82
C VAL A 742 -63.73 25.36 -1.34
N VAL A 743 -63.42 26.66 -1.20
CA VAL A 743 -62.11 27.12 -0.68
C VAL A 743 -61.92 26.75 0.80
N ALA A 744 -62.98 26.81 1.61
CA ALA A 744 -62.91 26.39 3.01
C ALA A 744 -62.72 24.86 3.15
N ASN A 745 -63.44 24.07 2.34
CA ASN A 745 -63.37 22.61 2.36
C ASN A 745 -62.07 22.07 1.72
N SER A 746 -61.47 22.80 0.77
CA SER A 746 -60.21 22.42 0.14
C SER A 746 -59.01 22.58 1.07
N LYS A 747 -59.15 23.32 2.18
CA LYS A 747 -58.07 23.64 3.15
C LYS A 747 -56.83 24.27 2.50
N ILE A 748 -56.99 24.89 1.33
CA ILE A 748 -55.90 25.60 0.65
C ILE A 748 -55.53 26.86 1.44
N VAL A 749 -56.51 27.50 2.07
CA VAL A 749 -56.30 28.61 3.00
C VAL A 749 -56.31 28.02 4.41
N GLY A 750 -55.22 28.19 5.16
CA GLY A 750 -55.06 27.74 6.55
C GLY A 750 -56.07 28.39 7.49
N ASP A 751 -56.24 27.79 8.68
CA ASP A 751 -57.38 28.04 9.57
C ASP A 751 -57.56 29.55 9.83
N PRO A 752 -58.66 30.17 9.33
CA PRO A 752 -58.85 31.60 9.39
C PRO A 752 -59.18 31.99 10.84
N SER A 753 -58.19 32.47 11.59
CA SER A 753 -58.43 33.15 12.89
C SER A 753 -59.42 34.33 12.75
N THR A 754 -59.64 34.79 11.51
CA THR A 754 -60.74 35.67 11.08
C THR A 754 -61.41 35.09 9.82
N PRO A 755 -62.73 34.81 9.80
CA PRO A 755 -63.43 34.04 8.75
C PRO A 755 -63.48 34.67 7.34
N GLN A 756 -62.62 35.64 7.03
CA GLN A 756 -62.59 36.40 5.78
C GLN A 756 -61.22 36.46 5.10
N SER A 757 -60.11 36.12 5.79
CA SER A 757 -58.78 36.09 5.16
C SER A 757 -57.85 35.09 5.83
N GLY A 758 -56.94 34.47 5.06
CA GLY A 758 -56.00 33.49 5.59
C GLY A 758 -54.74 33.29 4.74
N LEU A 759 -53.77 32.58 5.32
CA LEU A 759 -52.52 32.20 4.66
C LEU A 759 -52.76 30.99 3.75
N ILE A 760 -52.08 30.89 2.61
CA ILE A 760 -52.11 29.69 1.77
C ILE A 760 -51.24 28.61 2.41
N ALA A 761 -51.82 27.42 2.57
CA ALA A 761 -51.23 26.24 3.20
C ALA A 761 -50.84 25.13 2.20
N ILE A 762 -51.20 25.28 0.91
CA ILE A 762 -50.85 24.33 -0.16
C ILE A 762 -50.03 25.06 -1.23
N GLU A 763 -48.75 24.72 -1.30
CA GLU A 763 -47.77 25.48 -2.09
C GLU A 763 -47.71 25.11 -3.59
N THR A 764 -48.02 23.89 -4.01
CA THR A 764 -47.97 23.54 -5.45
C THR A 764 -49.30 23.81 -6.15
N GLU A 765 -49.24 24.32 -7.38
CA GLU A 765 -50.44 24.59 -8.18
C GLU A 765 -51.21 23.30 -8.52
N ALA A 766 -50.50 22.20 -8.80
CA ALA A 766 -51.09 20.90 -9.06
C ALA A 766 -51.83 20.33 -7.82
N ASP A 767 -51.27 20.50 -6.63
CA ASP A 767 -51.95 20.07 -5.39
C ASP A 767 -53.13 20.98 -5.06
N ARG A 768 -53.05 22.28 -5.37
CA ARG A 768 -54.19 23.19 -5.27
C ARG A 768 -55.31 22.77 -6.21
N GLU A 769 -54.99 22.45 -7.47
CA GLU A 769 -55.97 21.95 -8.44
C GLU A 769 -56.61 20.65 -7.93
N SER A 770 -55.82 19.69 -7.46
CA SER A 770 -56.34 18.44 -6.88
C SER A 770 -57.21 18.68 -5.63
N ALA A 771 -56.83 19.62 -4.77
CA ALA A 771 -57.58 19.99 -3.57
C ALA A 771 -58.92 20.66 -3.91
N ILE A 772 -58.96 21.54 -4.92
CA ILE A 772 -60.20 22.14 -5.42
C ILE A 772 -61.08 21.04 -6.02
N GLN A 773 -60.54 20.17 -6.87
CA GLN A 773 -61.29 19.08 -7.49
C GLN A 773 -61.94 18.15 -6.44
N LYS A 774 -61.23 17.84 -5.35
CA LYS A 774 -61.76 17.04 -4.23
C LYS A 774 -62.81 17.78 -3.40
N ALA A 775 -62.75 19.11 -3.35
CA ALA A 775 -63.66 19.96 -2.57
C ALA A 775 -64.93 20.36 -3.34
N LEU A 776 -64.99 20.10 -4.66
CA LEU A 776 -66.19 20.32 -5.46
C LEU A 776 -67.34 19.39 -5.04
N PRO A 777 -68.60 19.84 -5.12
CA PRO A 777 -69.76 19.01 -4.77
C PRO A 777 -69.87 17.78 -5.68
N THR A 778 -70.34 16.66 -5.13
CA THR A 778 -70.53 15.39 -5.86
C THR A 778 -71.45 15.57 -7.08
N GLY A 779 -70.96 15.22 -8.27
CA GLY A 779 -71.69 15.36 -9.55
C GLY A 779 -71.28 16.59 -10.37
N CYS A 780 -70.36 17.41 -9.88
CA CYS A 780 -69.80 18.56 -10.59
C CYS A 780 -68.66 18.15 -11.53
N ASN A 781 -68.71 18.55 -12.81
CA ASN A 781 -67.73 18.27 -13.87
C ASN A 781 -66.98 19.52 -14.32
N LEU A 782 -66.65 20.44 -13.40
CA LEU A 782 -65.81 21.59 -13.71
C LEU A 782 -64.36 21.17 -13.92
N THR A 783 -63.73 21.73 -14.94
CA THR A 783 -62.32 21.50 -15.30
C THR A 783 -61.46 22.67 -14.83
N SER A 784 -60.12 22.52 -14.78
CA SER A 784 -59.21 23.60 -14.34
C SER A 784 -59.37 24.91 -15.09
N THR A 785 -59.77 24.84 -16.36
CA THR A 785 -60.07 26.03 -17.17
C THR A 785 -61.24 26.86 -16.64
N ASP A 786 -62.19 26.26 -15.92
CA ASP A 786 -63.39 26.94 -15.41
C ASP A 786 -63.13 27.74 -14.12
N TYR A 787 -62.06 27.40 -13.38
CA TYR A 787 -61.65 28.08 -12.15
C TYR A 787 -60.22 28.59 -12.19
N GLN A 788 -59.64 28.75 -13.38
CA GLN A 788 -58.31 29.34 -13.58
C GLN A 788 -58.13 30.71 -12.89
N PRO A 789 -59.11 31.65 -12.92
CA PRO A 789 -58.96 32.92 -12.21
C PRO A 789 -58.79 32.77 -10.69
N LEU A 790 -59.34 31.70 -10.11
CA LEU A 790 -59.15 31.37 -8.69
C LEU A 790 -57.72 30.87 -8.46
N LEU A 791 -57.22 29.97 -9.30
CA LEU A 791 -55.83 29.47 -9.23
C LEU A 791 -54.83 30.62 -9.37
N ASP A 792 -55.03 31.54 -10.32
CA ASP A 792 -54.17 32.70 -10.52
C ASP A 792 -54.17 33.63 -9.29
N SER A 793 -55.34 33.86 -8.69
CA SER A 793 -55.47 34.69 -7.48
C SER A 793 -54.83 34.06 -6.25
N LEU A 794 -54.89 32.73 -6.12
CA LEU A 794 -54.21 31.97 -5.08
C LEU A 794 -52.70 32.03 -5.29
N SER A 795 -52.21 31.80 -6.52
CA SER A 795 -50.78 31.93 -6.86
C SER A 795 -50.25 33.36 -6.58
N ALA A 796 -51.05 34.41 -6.84
CA ALA A 796 -50.66 35.79 -6.53
C ALA A 796 -50.63 36.10 -5.02
N ALA A 797 -51.54 35.53 -4.22
CA ALA A 797 -51.46 35.63 -2.75
C ALA A 797 -50.27 34.85 -2.20
N GLN A 798 -49.94 33.71 -2.80
CA GLN A 798 -48.80 32.90 -2.42
C GLN A 798 -47.47 33.62 -2.67
N GLN A 799 -47.30 34.25 -3.84
CA GLN A 799 -46.14 35.08 -4.15
C GLN A 799 -45.95 36.23 -3.15
N ARG A 800 -47.06 36.82 -2.65
CA ARG A 800 -47.00 37.82 -1.59
C ARG A 800 -46.54 37.25 -0.25
N GLN A 801 -46.90 36.00 0.08
CA GLN A 801 -46.38 35.34 1.28
C GLN A 801 -44.88 35.07 1.17
N TYR A 802 -44.43 34.59 0.01
CA TYR A 802 -43.00 34.40 -0.28
C TYR A 802 -42.21 35.69 -0.16
N GLY A 803 -42.72 36.80 -0.71
CA GLY A 803 -42.07 38.11 -0.54
C GLY A 803 -41.91 38.54 0.93
N VAL A 804 -42.82 38.15 1.82
CA VAL A 804 -42.71 38.43 3.27
C VAL A 804 -41.68 37.52 3.94
N THR A 805 -41.72 36.21 3.67
CA THR A 805 -40.75 35.26 4.24
C THR A 805 -39.33 35.56 3.75
N ASP A 806 -39.19 35.81 2.44
CA ASP A 806 -37.90 36.07 1.79
C ASP A 806 -37.26 37.36 2.30
N GLY A 807 -38.06 38.42 2.48
CA GLY A 807 -37.57 39.68 3.03
C GLY A 807 -37.11 39.56 4.48
N VAL A 808 -37.91 38.91 5.34
CA VAL A 808 -37.64 38.84 6.78
C VAL A 808 -36.54 37.83 7.12
N LEU A 809 -36.61 36.62 6.57
CA LEU A 809 -35.60 35.59 6.80
C LEU A 809 -34.33 35.85 5.99
N GLY A 810 -34.42 36.48 4.80
CA GLY A 810 -33.25 36.84 4.00
C GLY A 810 -32.35 37.84 4.74
N GLU A 811 -32.93 38.85 5.38
CA GLU A 811 -32.19 39.79 6.24
C GLU A 811 -31.59 39.09 7.46
N ALA A 812 -32.35 38.20 8.10
CA ALA A 812 -31.91 37.51 9.31
C ALA A 812 -30.79 36.47 9.07
N LEU A 813 -30.85 35.74 7.94
CA LEU A 813 -29.92 34.67 7.58
C LEU A 813 -28.77 35.15 6.67
N GLY A 814 -28.89 36.36 6.11
CA GLY A 814 -27.89 36.95 5.20
C GLY A 814 -27.84 36.26 3.84
N LEU A 815 -28.97 35.75 3.35
CA LEU A 815 -29.10 35.10 2.06
C LEU A 815 -29.83 36.00 1.04
N PRO A 816 -29.50 35.92 -0.26
CA PRO A 816 -30.29 36.55 -1.31
C PRO A 816 -31.74 36.06 -1.31
N THR A 817 -32.69 36.95 -1.59
CA THR A 817 -34.14 36.64 -1.64
C THR A 817 -34.45 35.46 -2.56
N ASP A 818 -33.80 35.39 -3.72
CA ASP A 818 -34.06 34.36 -4.73
C ASP A 818 -33.64 32.96 -4.29
N THR A 819 -32.65 32.86 -3.38
CA THR A 819 -32.15 31.57 -2.87
C THR A 819 -32.98 31.03 -1.72
N LEU A 820 -33.62 31.91 -0.94
CA LEU A 820 -34.31 31.53 0.27
C LEU A 820 -35.61 30.78 -0.02
N HIS A 821 -36.40 31.27 -0.98
CA HIS A 821 -37.61 30.59 -1.39
C HIS A 821 -37.31 29.17 -1.91
N MET A 822 -36.28 29.04 -2.76
CA MET A 822 -35.84 27.75 -3.30
C MET A 822 -35.29 26.83 -2.22
N LEU A 823 -34.61 27.37 -1.20
CA LEU A 823 -34.16 26.63 -0.01
C LEU A 823 -35.36 26.08 0.74
N MET A 824 -36.36 26.91 1.04
CA MET A 824 -37.55 26.45 1.75
C MET A 824 -38.30 25.39 0.94
N GLN A 825 -38.47 25.59 -0.37
CA GLN A 825 -39.13 24.63 -1.25
C GLN A 825 -38.37 23.29 -1.36
N ALA A 826 -37.04 23.33 -1.42
CA ALA A 826 -36.23 22.13 -1.51
C ALA A 826 -36.24 21.29 -0.22
N PHE A 827 -36.46 21.92 0.94
CA PHE A 827 -36.22 21.29 2.24
C PHE A 827 -37.46 21.14 3.13
N GLU A 828 -38.49 21.96 2.96
CA GLU A 828 -39.77 21.87 3.67
C GLU A 828 -40.95 22.06 2.70
N SER A 829 -41.85 21.08 2.60
CA SER A 829 -42.97 21.11 1.63
C SER A 829 -43.99 22.23 1.83
N ASN A 830 -44.00 22.90 2.98
CA ASN A 830 -44.87 24.04 3.33
C ASN A 830 -44.15 25.07 4.23
N GLY A 831 -42.84 25.26 4.03
CA GLY A 831 -42.00 26.01 4.96
C GLY A 831 -42.46 27.46 5.17
N SER A 832 -42.99 28.11 4.13
CA SER A 832 -43.42 29.52 4.23
C SER A 832 -44.69 29.65 5.07
N TYR A 833 -45.62 28.71 4.91
CA TYR A 833 -46.84 28.65 5.69
C TYR A 833 -46.57 28.28 7.15
N THR A 834 -45.77 27.24 7.42
CA THR A 834 -45.47 26.79 8.79
C THR A 834 -44.78 27.88 9.60
N PHE A 835 -43.86 28.61 9.00
CA PHE A 835 -43.18 29.73 9.64
C PHE A 835 -44.14 30.88 9.97
N LEU A 836 -44.92 31.37 8.99
CA LEU A 836 -45.82 32.51 9.20
C LEU A 836 -46.99 32.19 10.13
N SER A 837 -47.58 31.00 10.00
CA SER A 837 -48.65 30.54 10.90
C SER A 837 -48.13 30.31 12.33
N GLY A 838 -46.90 29.82 12.48
CA GLY A 838 -46.22 29.74 13.77
C GLY A 838 -46.02 31.11 14.41
N CYS A 839 -45.56 32.11 13.63
CA CYS A 839 -45.39 33.49 14.10
C CYS A 839 -46.72 34.12 14.55
N GLN A 840 -47.80 33.88 13.80
CA GLN A 840 -49.14 34.35 14.14
C GLN A 840 -49.66 33.68 15.42
N THR A 841 -49.52 32.35 15.53
CA THR A 841 -49.95 31.57 16.71
C THR A 841 -49.19 31.98 17.97
N PHE A 842 -47.90 32.28 17.85
CA PHE A 842 -47.07 32.69 18.97
C PHE A 842 -47.53 34.03 19.56
N LEU A 843 -47.79 35.03 18.71
CA LEU A 843 -48.19 36.37 19.14
C LEU A 843 -49.67 36.48 19.56
N THR A 844 -50.54 35.60 19.08
CA THR A 844 -51.91 35.49 19.63
C THR A 844 -51.93 34.84 21.01
N ALA A 845 -50.99 33.93 21.30
CA ALA A 845 -50.83 33.32 22.62
C ALA A 845 -50.15 34.25 23.64
N HIS A 846 -49.28 35.17 23.21
CA HIS A 846 -48.49 36.04 24.09
C HIS A 846 -48.68 37.53 23.75
N ALA A 847 -49.53 38.22 24.52
CA ALA A 847 -49.84 39.64 24.30
C ALA A 847 -48.65 40.60 24.50
N SER A 848 -47.63 40.18 25.27
CA SER A 848 -46.36 40.89 25.47
C SER A 848 -45.21 39.88 25.48
N PRO A 849 -44.69 39.49 24.31
CA PRO A 849 -43.73 38.40 24.20
C PRO A 849 -42.34 38.80 24.71
N GLU A 850 -41.73 37.98 25.54
CA GLU A 850 -40.32 38.08 25.91
C GLU A 850 -39.48 37.01 25.18
N PRO A 851 -38.14 37.20 25.05
CA PRO A 851 -37.29 36.18 24.44
C PRO A 851 -37.40 34.82 25.13
N ALA A 852 -37.63 34.78 26.45
CA ALA A 852 -37.77 33.54 27.20
C ALA A 852 -38.99 32.70 26.76
N ASP A 853 -40.06 33.32 26.25
CA ASP A 853 -41.29 32.65 25.84
C ASP A 853 -41.12 31.83 24.56
N LEU A 854 -40.11 32.15 23.75
CA LEU A 854 -39.75 31.38 22.55
C LEU A 854 -39.06 30.06 22.90
N LYS A 855 -38.54 29.90 24.12
CA LYS A 855 -37.77 28.73 24.52
C LYS A 855 -38.63 27.45 24.48
N GLY A 856 -38.19 26.46 23.71
CA GLY A 856 -38.91 25.19 23.56
C GLY A 856 -40.11 25.24 22.62
N SER A 857 -40.33 26.36 21.92
CA SER A 857 -41.34 26.46 20.87
C SER A 857 -40.89 25.75 19.58
N ALA A 858 -41.85 25.30 18.77
CA ALA A 858 -41.59 24.73 17.44
C ALA A 858 -40.95 25.73 16.46
N LEU A 859 -41.14 27.04 16.70
CA LEU A 859 -40.48 28.09 15.93
C LEU A 859 -38.96 28.10 16.16
N MET A 860 -38.50 27.87 17.39
CA MET A 860 -37.06 27.84 17.68
C MET A 860 -36.37 26.63 17.05
N THR A 861 -37.06 25.48 16.95
CA THR A 861 -36.54 24.33 16.20
C THR A 861 -36.45 24.63 14.71
N GLN A 862 -37.45 25.28 14.12
CA GLN A 862 -37.42 25.70 12.71
C GLN A 862 -36.33 26.73 12.43
N PHE A 863 -36.16 27.75 13.28
CA PHE A 863 -35.05 28.70 13.16
C PHE A 863 -33.69 28.01 13.21
N ASN A 864 -33.53 27.04 14.11
CA ASN A 864 -32.29 26.29 14.22
C ASN A 864 -32.00 25.52 12.92
N THR A 865 -32.99 24.78 12.40
CA THR A 865 -32.86 24.03 11.15
C THR A 865 -32.52 24.96 9.99
N LEU A 866 -33.28 26.04 9.79
CA LEU A 866 -33.07 27.00 8.70
C LEU A 866 -31.71 27.70 8.81
N ALA A 867 -31.23 28.02 10.01
CA ALA A 867 -29.91 28.62 10.20
C ALA A 867 -28.79 27.67 9.77
N HIS A 868 -28.85 26.40 10.16
CA HIS A 868 -27.85 25.41 9.76
C HIS A 868 -27.91 25.11 8.25
N GLN A 869 -29.12 25.04 7.66
CA GLN A 869 -29.28 24.90 6.21
C GLN A 869 -28.72 26.12 5.45
N ALA A 870 -28.95 27.34 5.94
CA ALA A 870 -28.38 28.55 5.38
C ALA A 870 -26.84 28.56 5.46
N MET A 871 -26.26 28.03 6.53
CA MET A 871 -24.80 27.85 6.64
C MET A 871 -24.27 26.90 5.57
N LEU A 872 -24.98 25.81 5.28
CA LEU A 872 -24.63 24.86 4.20
C LEU A 872 -24.70 25.51 2.83
N VAL A 873 -25.81 26.19 2.53
CA VAL A 873 -26.01 26.90 1.25
C VAL A 873 -24.91 27.93 1.01
N ARG A 874 -24.53 28.68 2.05
CA ARG A 874 -23.44 29.65 1.98
C ARG A 874 -22.08 29.00 1.80
N HIS A 875 -21.82 27.86 2.46
CA HIS A 875 -20.54 27.18 2.37
C HIS A 875 -20.33 26.53 1.00
N CYS A 876 -21.33 25.80 0.50
CA CYS A 876 -21.28 25.14 -0.81
C CYS A 876 -21.61 26.09 -1.98
N ALA A 877 -21.85 27.39 -1.71
CA ALA A 877 -22.22 28.41 -2.68
C ALA A 877 -23.33 27.94 -3.64
N LEU A 878 -24.41 27.38 -3.08
CA LEU A 878 -25.52 26.81 -3.87
C LEU A 878 -26.30 27.93 -4.57
N THR A 879 -26.54 27.74 -5.87
CA THR A 879 -27.35 28.64 -6.71
C THR A 879 -28.84 28.24 -6.66
N PRO A 880 -29.76 29.11 -7.11
CA PRO A 880 -31.18 28.73 -7.25
C PRO A 880 -31.41 27.48 -8.12
N ALA A 881 -30.60 27.27 -9.18
CA ALA A 881 -30.70 26.10 -10.04
C ALA A 881 -30.27 24.81 -9.31
N SER A 882 -29.20 24.87 -8.52
CA SER A 882 -28.78 23.73 -7.69
C SER A 882 -29.80 23.38 -6.61
N LEU A 883 -30.44 24.38 -5.99
CA LEU A 883 -31.52 24.18 -5.03
C LEU A 883 -32.77 23.59 -5.69
N GLN A 884 -33.08 24.00 -6.93
CA GLN A 884 -34.14 23.39 -7.72
C GLN A 884 -33.85 21.90 -7.98
N ALA A 885 -32.61 21.54 -8.34
CA ALA A 885 -32.25 20.14 -8.51
C ALA A 885 -32.38 19.34 -7.20
N LEU A 886 -32.09 19.96 -6.05
CA LEU A 886 -32.22 19.33 -4.73
C LEU A 886 -33.67 19.05 -4.30
N THR A 887 -34.68 19.64 -4.97
CA THR A 887 -36.10 19.23 -4.77
C THR A 887 -36.34 17.74 -5.08
N ASN A 888 -35.40 17.09 -5.79
CA ASN A 888 -35.38 15.65 -6.02
C ASN A 888 -34.14 15.02 -5.34
N PRO A 889 -34.18 14.72 -4.02
CA PRO A 889 -33.03 14.22 -3.27
C PRO A 889 -32.43 12.91 -3.81
N SER A 890 -33.24 12.08 -4.48
CA SER A 890 -32.82 10.83 -5.11
C SER A 890 -31.74 11.03 -6.19
N TRP A 891 -31.73 12.17 -6.88
CA TRP A 891 -30.70 12.53 -7.88
C TRP A 891 -29.31 12.69 -7.24
N PHE A 892 -29.27 13.06 -5.96
CA PHE A 892 -28.04 13.19 -5.18
C PHE A 892 -27.71 11.93 -4.38
N ASN A 893 -28.44 10.84 -4.61
CA ASN A 893 -28.37 9.60 -3.82
C ASN A 893 -28.75 9.81 -2.35
N LEU A 894 -29.61 10.79 -2.06
CA LEU A 894 -30.10 11.14 -0.71
C LEU A 894 -31.52 10.63 -0.51
N ASP A 895 -31.81 10.18 0.71
CA ASP A 895 -33.12 9.62 1.08
C ASP A 895 -33.89 10.67 1.90
N SER A 896 -34.93 11.27 1.32
CA SER A 896 -35.75 12.30 1.98
C SER A 896 -36.56 11.79 3.18
N THR A 897 -36.62 10.47 3.36
CA THR A 897 -37.30 9.80 4.47
C THR A 897 -36.42 9.62 5.70
N ALA A 898 -35.15 10.04 5.66
CA ALA A 898 -34.15 9.78 6.71
C ALA A 898 -34.21 10.69 7.95
N GLY A 899 -35.28 11.49 8.11
CA GLY A 899 -35.50 12.38 9.25
C GLY A 899 -35.30 13.86 8.92
N ASP A 900 -35.71 14.77 9.82
CA ASP A 900 -35.78 16.22 9.58
C ASP A 900 -34.42 16.89 9.27
N TRP A 901 -33.30 16.22 9.61
CA TRP A 901 -31.94 16.72 9.43
C TRP A 901 -31.15 16.00 8.33
N TRP A 902 -31.82 15.25 7.44
CA TRP A 902 -31.19 14.42 6.40
C TRP A 902 -30.13 15.15 5.55
N MET A 903 -30.35 16.45 5.25
CA MET A 903 -29.43 17.26 4.46
C MET A 903 -28.17 17.69 5.22
N LEU A 904 -28.22 17.78 6.54
CA LEU A 904 -27.07 18.21 7.35
C LEU A 904 -26.21 16.99 7.74
N THR A 905 -26.03 16.04 6.83
CA THR A 905 -25.26 14.82 7.05
C THR A 905 -24.01 14.81 6.18
N LEU A 906 -22.99 14.01 6.56
CA LEU A 906 -21.77 13.84 5.75
C LEU A 906 -22.07 13.37 4.32
N LYS A 907 -23.10 12.54 4.14
CA LYS A 907 -23.53 12.04 2.83
C LYS A 907 -24.01 13.16 1.92
N SER A 908 -24.75 14.11 2.48
CA SER A 908 -25.24 15.27 1.75
C SER A 908 -24.10 16.21 1.37
N LEU A 909 -23.18 16.50 2.30
CA LEU A 909 -22.01 17.33 2.00
C LEU A 909 -21.13 16.70 0.90
N TYR A 910 -20.89 15.39 0.96
CA TYR A 910 -20.17 14.67 -0.09
C TYR A 910 -20.90 14.69 -1.44
N ALA A 911 -22.22 14.52 -1.46
CA ALA A 911 -23.00 14.58 -2.70
C ALA A 911 -22.99 15.97 -3.34
N LEU A 912 -22.97 17.04 -2.52
CA LEU A 912 -22.84 18.42 -2.98
C LEU A 912 -21.43 18.71 -3.50
N ASP A 913 -20.38 18.20 -2.85
CA ASP A 913 -19.00 18.28 -3.35
C ASP A 913 -18.84 17.58 -4.71
N CYS A 914 -19.43 16.38 -4.87
CA CYS A 914 -19.47 15.68 -6.16
C CYS A 914 -20.14 16.53 -7.26
N TYR A 915 -21.25 17.20 -6.91
CA TYR A 915 -21.96 18.08 -7.83
C TYR A 915 -21.13 19.32 -8.18
N GLU A 916 -20.45 19.93 -7.22
CA GLU A 916 -19.57 21.08 -7.46
C GLU A 916 -18.37 20.70 -8.33
N ALA A 917 -17.74 19.54 -8.08
CA ALA A 917 -16.65 19.01 -8.89
C ALA A 917 -17.10 18.76 -10.34
N TRP A 918 -18.31 18.21 -10.52
CA TRP A 918 -18.88 18.00 -11.84
C TRP A 918 -19.19 19.33 -12.54
N LYS A 919 -19.80 20.29 -11.85
CA LYS A 919 -20.03 21.65 -12.38
C LYS A 919 -18.74 22.29 -12.87
N LYS A 920 -17.64 22.18 -12.10
CA LYS A 920 -16.31 22.70 -12.49
C LYS A 920 -15.77 22.01 -13.74
N ARG A 921 -15.98 20.71 -13.91
CA ARG A 921 -15.51 19.95 -15.09
C ARG A 921 -16.36 20.23 -16.33
N ALA A 922 -17.68 20.31 -16.19
CA ALA A 922 -18.61 20.57 -17.29
C ALA A 922 -18.54 22.03 -17.78
N GLY A 923 -18.18 22.98 -16.91
CA GLY A 923 -18.04 24.40 -17.23
C GLY A 923 -19.35 25.19 -17.27
N SER A 924 -20.51 24.52 -17.23
CA SER A 924 -21.86 25.10 -17.24
C SER A 924 -22.75 24.36 -16.23
N GLU A 925 -23.48 25.11 -15.42
CA GLU A 925 -24.43 24.54 -14.44
C GLU A 925 -25.74 24.07 -15.09
N ASP A 926 -26.14 24.75 -16.17
CA ASP A 926 -27.32 24.40 -16.96
C ASP A 926 -27.16 23.03 -17.62
N ASP A 927 -25.96 22.72 -18.12
CA ASP A 927 -25.65 21.44 -18.76
C ASP A 927 -25.80 20.27 -17.76
N VAL A 928 -25.32 20.46 -16.52
CA VAL A 928 -25.40 19.44 -15.48
C VAL A 928 -26.85 19.22 -15.03
N THR A 929 -27.61 20.30 -14.83
CA THR A 929 -29.02 20.20 -14.41
C THR A 929 -29.90 19.63 -15.53
N GLN A 930 -29.66 20.00 -16.79
CA GLN A 930 -30.32 19.42 -17.95
C GLN A 930 -30.04 17.93 -18.08
N TYR A 931 -28.79 17.51 -17.86
CA TYR A 931 -28.46 16.09 -17.85
C TYR A 931 -29.19 15.34 -16.76
N LEU A 932 -29.20 15.86 -15.52
CA LEU A 932 -29.90 15.22 -14.39
C LEU A 932 -31.40 15.05 -14.68
N GLN A 933 -32.03 16.05 -15.28
CA GLN A 933 -33.42 15.98 -15.73
C GLN A 933 -33.60 14.92 -16.82
N MET A 934 -32.73 14.88 -17.83
CA MET A 934 -32.80 13.90 -18.93
C MET A 934 -32.59 12.47 -18.44
N ALA A 935 -31.61 12.24 -17.57
CA ALA A 935 -31.26 10.91 -17.06
C ALA A 935 -32.33 10.31 -16.14
N ASN A 936 -33.09 11.14 -15.43
CA ASN A 936 -34.12 10.71 -14.49
C ASN A 936 -35.55 10.74 -15.07
N GLN A 937 -35.71 10.91 -16.39
CA GLN A 937 -37.00 10.76 -17.06
C GLN A 937 -37.43 9.29 -17.18
N GLU A 938 -38.74 9.03 -17.13
CA GLU A 938 -39.33 7.67 -17.21
C GLU A 938 -38.97 6.91 -18.50
N HIS A 939 -38.66 7.64 -19.58
CA HIS A 939 -38.26 7.08 -20.88
C HIS A 939 -36.94 7.69 -21.39
N ALA A 940 -35.94 7.81 -20.52
CA ALA A 940 -34.62 8.31 -20.89
C ALA A 940 -33.92 7.41 -21.94
N VAL A 941 -33.41 8.01 -23.01
CA VAL A 941 -32.64 7.30 -24.05
C VAL A 941 -31.17 7.21 -23.63
N ALA A 942 -30.69 5.99 -23.38
CA ALA A 942 -29.33 5.77 -22.86
C ALA A 942 -28.21 6.27 -23.80
N ALA A 943 -28.43 6.22 -25.12
CA ALA A 943 -27.45 6.71 -26.10
C ALA A 943 -27.25 8.24 -26.00
N ASP A 944 -28.34 8.98 -25.90
CA ASP A 944 -28.33 10.44 -25.81
C ASP A 944 -27.69 10.89 -24.49
N ALA A 945 -28.11 10.28 -23.38
CA ALA A 945 -27.50 10.51 -22.07
C ALA A 945 -25.99 10.23 -22.06
N LYS A 946 -25.55 9.12 -22.65
CA LYS A 946 -24.11 8.81 -22.74
C LYS A 946 -23.36 9.89 -23.52
N SER A 947 -23.87 10.30 -24.68
CA SER A 947 -23.22 11.31 -25.52
C SER A 947 -23.08 12.65 -24.82
N GLU A 948 -24.10 13.05 -24.05
CA GLU A 948 -24.10 14.30 -23.32
C GLU A 948 -23.13 14.25 -22.13
N LEU A 949 -23.10 13.15 -21.37
CA LEU A 949 -22.14 12.97 -20.29
C LEU A 949 -20.69 12.93 -20.81
N ALA A 950 -20.45 12.24 -21.92
CA ALA A 950 -19.14 12.18 -22.58
C ALA A 950 -18.67 13.58 -23.01
N ARG A 951 -19.57 14.39 -23.56
CA ARG A 951 -19.32 15.80 -23.93
C ARG A 951 -18.94 16.63 -22.70
N GLN A 952 -19.65 16.48 -21.59
CA GLN A 952 -19.40 17.24 -20.36
C GLN A 952 -18.06 16.87 -19.68
N LEU A 953 -17.66 15.59 -19.72
CA LEU A 953 -16.43 15.12 -19.08
C LEU A 953 -15.18 15.24 -19.98
N GLY A 954 -15.38 15.47 -21.29
CA GLY A 954 -14.32 15.58 -22.29
C GLY A 954 -13.74 14.22 -22.73
N ILE A 955 -14.55 13.16 -22.70
CA ILE A 955 -14.16 11.78 -23.05
C ILE A 955 -14.88 11.34 -24.33
N SER A 956 -14.33 10.38 -25.08
CA SER A 956 -15.03 9.77 -26.21
C SER A 956 -16.26 8.96 -25.76
N SER A 957 -17.30 8.92 -26.59
CA SER A 957 -18.53 8.16 -26.29
C SER A 957 -18.26 6.65 -26.11
N ASP A 958 -17.25 6.11 -26.79
CA ASP A 958 -16.90 4.69 -26.70
C ASP A 958 -16.21 4.35 -25.38
N GLU A 959 -15.27 5.20 -24.94
CA GLU A 959 -14.62 5.04 -23.63
C GLU A 959 -15.59 5.27 -22.48
N MET A 960 -16.52 6.22 -22.62
CA MET A 960 -17.53 6.53 -21.61
C MET A 960 -18.40 5.32 -21.25
N GLN A 961 -18.65 4.41 -22.21
CA GLN A 961 -19.37 3.18 -21.92
C GLN A 961 -18.65 2.31 -20.87
N GLY A 962 -17.32 2.24 -20.93
CA GLY A 962 -16.53 1.51 -19.92
C GLY A 962 -16.67 2.12 -18.53
N TRP A 963 -16.69 3.46 -18.44
CA TRP A 963 -16.89 4.20 -17.19
C TRP A 963 -18.29 4.00 -16.61
N ILE A 964 -19.32 4.02 -17.46
CA ILE A 964 -20.71 3.75 -17.06
C ILE A 964 -20.82 2.32 -16.51
N ASN A 965 -20.32 1.31 -17.24
CA ASN A 965 -20.40 -0.08 -16.82
C ASN A 965 -19.70 -0.33 -15.47
N TRP A 966 -18.58 0.35 -15.22
CA TRP A 966 -17.86 0.26 -13.94
C TRP A 966 -18.67 0.87 -12.78
N VAL A 967 -19.22 2.07 -12.95
CA VAL A 967 -19.91 2.78 -11.86
C VAL A 967 -21.28 2.20 -11.54
N THR A 968 -22.00 1.67 -12.54
CA THR A 968 -23.30 1.02 -12.34
C THR A 968 -23.16 -0.45 -11.94
N GLY A 969 -21.99 -1.06 -12.18
CA GLY A 969 -21.76 -2.49 -11.99
C GLY A 969 -22.48 -3.37 -13.02
N ASP A 970 -23.06 -2.76 -14.06
CA ASP A 970 -23.83 -3.45 -15.08
C ASP A 970 -23.04 -3.54 -16.40
N ALA A 971 -22.66 -4.77 -16.75
CA ALA A 971 -21.91 -5.06 -17.97
C ALA A 971 -22.75 -4.96 -19.25
N THR A 972 -24.08 -4.86 -19.15
CA THR A 972 -24.98 -4.81 -20.31
C THR A 972 -25.01 -3.44 -20.99
N GLY A 973 -24.50 -2.39 -20.32
CA GLY A 973 -24.39 -1.04 -20.86
C GLY A 973 -25.73 -0.34 -21.15
N ALA A 974 -26.84 -0.92 -20.70
CA ALA A 974 -28.19 -0.38 -20.86
C ALA A 974 -28.57 0.63 -19.76
N THR A 975 -27.74 0.74 -18.71
CA THR A 975 -27.99 1.61 -17.56
C THR A 975 -27.43 3.01 -17.76
N ILE A 976 -28.17 4.00 -17.26
CA ILE A 976 -27.81 5.42 -17.29
C ILE A 976 -27.27 5.83 -15.92
N VAL A 977 -26.30 6.73 -15.88
CA VAL A 977 -25.82 7.33 -14.64
C VAL A 977 -26.85 8.35 -14.16
N THR A 978 -27.60 8.01 -13.11
CA THR A 978 -28.70 8.85 -12.61
C THR A 978 -28.32 9.68 -11.40
N LYS A 979 -27.20 9.36 -10.74
CA LYS A 979 -26.82 9.92 -9.44
C LYS A 979 -25.55 10.77 -9.50
N THR A 980 -25.53 11.90 -8.81
CA THR A 980 -24.33 12.77 -8.72
C THR A 980 -23.14 12.06 -8.06
N THR A 981 -23.38 11.21 -7.05
CA THR A 981 -22.31 10.48 -6.36
C THR A 981 -21.61 9.48 -7.27
N GLN A 982 -22.31 8.94 -8.29
CA GLN A 982 -21.71 8.06 -9.30
C GLN A 982 -20.76 8.85 -10.21
N VAL A 983 -21.18 10.04 -10.66
CA VAL A 983 -20.31 10.95 -11.41
C VAL A 983 -19.11 11.39 -10.56
N GLY A 984 -19.31 11.63 -9.26
CA GLY A 984 -18.23 11.89 -8.31
C GLY A 984 -17.17 10.79 -8.28
N SER A 985 -17.59 9.52 -8.21
CA SER A 985 -16.66 8.38 -8.27
C SER A 985 -15.91 8.31 -9.61
N ILE A 986 -16.58 8.61 -10.73
CA ILE A 986 -15.94 8.70 -12.06
C ILE A 986 -14.87 9.81 -12.05
N LEU A 987 -15.20 11.00 -11.56
CA LEU A 987 -14.27 12.13 -11.49
C LEU A 987 -13.05 11.83 -10.61
N ALA A 988 -13.26 11.15 -9.47
CA ALA A 988 -12.18 10.74 -8.59
C ALA A 988 -11.19 9.79 -9.28
N LEU A 989 -11.70 8.76 -9.97
CA LEU A 989 -10.85 7.81 -10.70
C LEU A 989 -10.23 8.44 -11.97
N MET A 990 -10.93 9.37 -12.64
CA MET A 990 -10.37 10.17 -13.73
C MET A 990 -9.19 11.03 -13.27
N ALA A 991 -9.25 11.63 -12.07
CA ALA A 991 -8.14 12.40 -11.54
C ALA A 991 -6.87 11.52 -11.36
N VAL A 992 -7.03 10.28 -10.92
CA VAL A 992 -5.94 9.29 -10.83
C VAL A 992 -5.45 8.87 -12.22
N ALA A 993 -6.36 8.73 -13.19
CA ALA A 993 -6.02 8.45 -14.59
C ALA A 993 -5.17 9.58 -15.21
N GLU A 994 -5.54 10.83 -14.96
CA GLU A 994 -4.82 12.01 -15.45
C GLU A 994 -3.42 12.13 -14.83
N GLN A 995 -3.26 11.76 -13.54
CA GLN A 995 -1.94 11.74 -12.87
C GLN A 995 -1.01 10.64 -13.41
N THR A 996 -1.56 9.44 -13.61
CA THR A 996 -0.78 8.25 -14.02
C THR A 996 -0.58 8.15 -15.53
N GLY A 997 -1.49 8.70 -16.33
CA GLY A 997 -1.56 8.48 -17.77
C GLY A 997 -2.12 7.10 -18.17
N LEU A 998 -2.71 6.37 -17.22
CA LEU A 998 -3.29 5.04 -17.45
C LEU A 998 -4.74 5.14 -17.94
N THR A 999 -5.11 4.21 -18.83
CA THR A 999 -6.51 4.04 -19.25
C THR A 999 -7.35 3.36 -18.17
N LEU A 1000 -8.68 3.52 -18.20
CA LEU A 1000 -9.60 2.85 -17.27
C LEU A 1000 -9.35 1.33 -17.21
N LYS A 1001 -9.21 0.68 -18.36
CA LYS A 1001 -8.99 -0.77 -18.45
C LYS A 1001 -7.68 -1.19 -17.77
N GLN A 1002 -6.62 -0.40 -17.90
CA GLN A 1002 -5.34 -0.66 -17.24
C GLN A 1002 -5.43 -0.46 -15.72
N MET A 1003 -6.12 0.58 -15.25
CA MET A 1003 -6.33 0.81 -13.81
C MET A 1003 -7.15 -0.31 -13.17
N LEU A 1004 -8.24 -0.74 -13.82
CA LEU A 1004 -9.05 -1.87 -13.34
C LEU A 1004 -8.28 -3.19 -13.37
N ALA A 1005 -7.42 -3.40 -14.38
CA ALA A 1005 -6.54 -4.57 -14.43
C ALA A 1005 -5.50 -4.55 -13.29
N LEU A 1006 -4.91 -3.39 -12.98
CA LEU A 1006 -4.00 -3.21 -11.84
C LEU A 1006 -4.70 -3.47 -10.51
N ALA A 1007 -5.93 -2.98 -10.36
CA ALA A 1007 -6.71 -3.21 -9.14
C ALA A 1007 -7.12 -4.69 -8.97
N ALA A 1008 -7.29 -5.42 -10.07
CA ALA A 1008 -7.65 -6.84 -10.07
C ALA A 1008 -6.44 -7.80 -9.98
N LEU A 1009 -5.22 -7.29 -9.81
CA LEU A 1009 -4.04 -8.13 -9.68
C LEU A 1009 -4.11 -9.03 -8.43
N PRO A 1010 -3.56 -10.26 -8.49
CA PRO A 1010 -3.53 -11.15 -7.33
C PRO A 1010 -2.52 -10.66 -6.30
N THR A 1011 -2.96 -10.56 -5.04
CA THR A 1011 -2.14 -10.10 -3.91
C THR A 1011 -1.17 -11.16 -3.40
N THR A 1012 -1.48 -12.45 -3.57
CA THR A 1012 -0.61 -13.57 -3.19
C THR A 1012 -0.36 -14.48 -4.38
N GLN A 1013 0.80 -15.14 -4.38
CA GLN A 1013 1.13 -16.10 -5.43
C GLN A 1013 0.49 -17.46 -5.13
N ALA A 1014 -0.48 -17.87 -5.95
CA ALA A 1014 -1.12 -19.18 -5.81
C ALA A 1014 -0.12 -20.33 -5.98
N GLN A 1015 -0.40 -21.48 -5.35
CA GLN A 1015 0.36 -22.71 -5.58
C GLN A 1015 0.35 -23.09 -7.06
N TRP A 1016 1.50 -23.56 -7.56
CA TRP A 1016 1.60 -24.01 -8.95
C TRP A 1016 0.81 -25.30 -9.13
N ALA A 1017 -0.22 -25.29 -9.97
CA ALA A 1017 -0.96 -26.51 -10.27
C ALA A 1017 -0.06 -27.45 -11.08
N THR A 1018 0.07 -28.71 -10.65
CA THR A 1018 0.94 -29.72 -11.30
C THR A 1018 0.62 -29.99 -12.77
N SER A 1019 -0.56 -29.60 -13.25
CA SER A 1019 -1.00 -29.69 -14.65
C SER A 1019 -0.79 -28.41 -15.47
N ALA A 1020 -0.39 -27.30 -14.84
CA ALA A 1020 -0.26 -26.00 -15.50
C ALA A 1020 1.11 -25.85 -16.17
N THR A 1021 1.09 -25.47 -17.45
CA THR A 1021 2.29 -25.21 -18.26
C THR A 1021 2.86 -23.81 -18.07
N SER A 1022 2.12 -22.88 -17.45
CA SER A 1022 2.53 -21.50 -17.23
C SER A 1022 1.84 -20.87 -16.02
N ASP A 1023 2.48 -19.87 -15.41
CA ASP A 1023 1.94 -19.13 -14.26
C ASP A 1023 1.02 -17.99 -14.73
N ALA A 1024 -0.29 -18.24 -14.74
CA ALA A 1024 -1.27 -17.26 -15.17
C ALA A 1024 -1.25 -15.98 -14.31
N ALA A 1025 -0.96 -16.08 -13.01
CA ALA A 1025 -0.90 -14.93 -12.11
C ALA A 1025 0.31 -14.05 -12.43
N LEU A 1026 1.48 -14.66 -12.64
CA LEU A 1026 2.69 -13.93 -13.02
C LEU A 1026 2.54 -13.26 -14.40
N ILE A 1027 1.89 -13.92 -15.35
CA ILE A 1027 1.61 -13.36 -16.69
C ILE A 1027 0.72 -12.11 -16.59
N GLN A 1028 -0.30 -12.11 -15.71
CA GLN A 1028 -1.11 -10.92 -15.46
C GLN A 1028 -0.26 -9.74 -14.95
N TRP A 1029 0.67 -10.02 -14.02
CA TRP A 1029 1.64 -9.02 -13.55
C TRP A 1029 2.57 -8.53 -14.64
N GLN A 1030 3.03 -9.39 -15.56
CA GLN A 1030 3.86 -8.99 -16.70
C GLN A 1030 3.13 -8.04 -17.66
N TYR A 1031 1.86 -8.33 -17.98
CA TYR A 1031 1.05 -7.43 -18.81
C TYR A 1031 0.79 -6.09 -18.13
N ALA A 1032 0.49 -6.09 -16.83
CA ALA A 1032 0.29 -4.88 -16.06
C ALA A 1032 1.58 -4.04 -15.98
N ALA A 1033 2.74 -4.69 -15.77
CA ALA A 1033 4.04 -4.03 -15.78
C ALA A 1033 4.36 -3.40 -17.14
N ALA A 1034 4.11 -4.11 -18.24
CA ALA A 1034 4.30 -3.56 -19.59
C ALA A 1034 3.40 -2.34 -19.85
N GLY A 1035 2.13 -2.42 -19.43
CA GLY A 1035 1.18 -1.32 -19.53
C GLY A 1035 1.59 -0.08 -18.73
N ALA A 1036 2.04 -0.27 -17.48
CA ALA A 1036 2.48 0.82 -16.62
C ALA A 1036 3.79 1.46 -17.13
N MET A 1037 4.77 0.64 -17.52
CA MET A 1037 6.05 1.14 -18.07
C MET A 1037 5.87 1.89 -19.39
N ALA A 1038 4.90 1.50 -20.23
CA ALA A 1038 4.60 2.18 -21.49
C ALA A 1038 4.11 3.63 -21.29
N THR A 1039 3.62 3.98 -20.10
CA THR A 1039 3.23 5.36 -19.79
C THR A 1039 4.41 6.27 -19.46
N LEU A 1040 5.60 5.74 -19.20
CA LEU A 1040 6.76 6.56 -18.84
C LEU A 1040 7.36 7.22 -20.08
N ASN A 1041 7.57 8.53 -20.02
CA ASN A 1041 8.27 9.27 -21.07
C ASN A 1041 9.76 8.90 -21.05
N TYR A 1042 10.37 8.68 -22.22
CA TYR A 1042 11.81 8.46 -22.34
C TYR A 1042 12.56 9.75 -21.96
N VAL A 1043 13.27 9.73 -20.82
CA VAL A 1043 14.22 10.79 -20.45
C VAL A 1043 15.59 10.35 -20.94
N PRO A 1044 16.17 10.99 -21.98
CA PRO A 1044 17.53 10.66 -22.41
C PRO A 1044 18.56 10.95 -21.30
N GLU A 1045 19.56 10.08 -21.17
CA GLU A 1045 20.60 10.11 -20.12
C GLU A 1045 21.33 11.46 -20.01
N SER A 1046 21.32 12.30 -21.06
CA SER A 1046 21.92 13.65 -21.02
C SER A 1046 21.24 14.60 -20.03
N ALA A 1047 19.99 14.34 -19.64
CA ALA A 1047 19.26 15.18 -18.67
C ALA A 1047 19.44 14.72 -17.21
N ALA A 1048 19.80 13.45 -16.97
CA ALA A 1048 20.02 12.91 -15.64
C ALA A 1048 21.35 13.37 -15.00
N ALA A 1049 22.28 13.91 -15.79
CA ALA A 1049 23.52 14.52 -15.29
C ALA A 1049 23.35 16.00 -14.86
N ALA A 1050 22.16 16.59 -15.05
CA ALA A 1050 21.87 17.99 -14.72
C ALA A 1050 20.84 18.16 -13.58
N GLN A 1051 20.34 17.06 -13.00
CA GLN A 1051 19.63 17.02 -11.72
C GLN A 1051 20.53 16.38 -10.68
#